data_AF-A0AAV4TVW1-F1
#
_entry.id   AF-A0AAV4TVW1-F1
#
_cell.length_a   1.000
_cell.length_b   1.000
_cell.length_c   1.000
_cell.angle_alpha   90.00
_cell.angle_beta   90.00
_cell.angle_gamma   90.00
#
_symmetry.space_group_name_H-M   'P 1'
#
loop_
_entity.id
_entity.type
_entity.pdbx_description
1 polymer ?
#
loop_
_entity_poly.entity_id
_entity_poly.type
_entity_poly.pdbx_seq_one_letter_code
_entity_poly.pdbx_strand_id
1 'polypeptide(L)'
;MSMIITTDSKAPLREVKKVQFGILSPDEVRRMSVTEGGIKYPEIYEGGRPKLGGLMDPRQGVIDKTSRCQTCAGNMATCPGHFGHVELAKPVFHVGFLKKSIKVLRCVCFYCSKLLVSPNNPKIKEIIAKSKGQPRKRLAHVYDLCKGKNICEGGDEIDAKLGQESTMHDDGTKKSGHGGCGRYQPSIRQSGLDLTAEWKHINEDSQERKIALSAERVFEIFKHITDEECVVLGMDPKYARPDWMLVTVLPVPPLPVRPAVVMFGSARNQDDLTHKLSDIVKANNELIRNEQSGAAAHIIAENIKMLQFHVATIVDNELPGLPRAMQKSGRPLKSIKQRLKSKEGRIRGNLMGKRVDFSARTVITPDPNLCIWEVGVPRSIAQNLTFPEIVTPFNIDKMHELVQRGNNQYPGAKYIVRDSGERIDLRFHPKASDLHLQCGYRVERHVRNGDVIVFNRQPTLHKMSMMGHRIRVLPWSTFRMNLSVTTPYNADFDGDEMNLHVPQSLETRAEVQELALVPRNIITPQSNKPVMGIVQDTLTAVRKMTKRDVFLEKDQMMTLLMFLPIWDGKVPMPAILKPKPLWTGKQLFSLIIPGNVNLIRTHSTHPDEEDDGPFKWISPGDTKVLIEHGELISGIVCKKTVGASSGSLMHVLFVELGHEVAGAFYGHIQTVVNNWLLLEGHSIGIGDTIADPQTYIDIQNTIKKAKMDVIEVIEKAHNDDLEPTPGNTLRQTFENQVNRILNDARDKTGASAQKSLSEFNNFKAMVVSGAKGSKINISQVIACVGQQNVEGKRIPFGFRKRTLPHFIKDDYGPESRGFVENSYLAGLTPSEFFFHAMGGREGLIDTAVKTAETGYIQRRLIKAMESVMATYDGTVRNSTGQVIQFRYGEDGLEGTTVEFQSLPTLKPSNKAFEKRFKFDATNERYLRRIFMEEVVREILGDPKAIGEFEKEWETLKAEREVLRSIFPTGDSKVVLPCNLQRMIWNAQKIFHVNTRSPTDLSPIRVMQGVETLVKKLIIVPGEDRLSVQANDNATILFRALLHSTLCTKRVAEEFRLSTEAFDWLVGEIETRFQQAQVQPGEMVGALAAQSLGEPATQMTLNTFHYAGVSAKNVTLGVPRLKEIINISKKPKNTFSDCFLDWCCCKGC
;
A
#
# COMPACT_ATOMS: atom_id res chain seq x y z
N MET A 1 25.05 -6.80 -9.21
CA MET A 1 26.48 -7.15 -8.98
C MET A 1 27.08 -6.31 -7.84
N SER A 2 27.56 -6.96 -6.78
CA SER A 2 28.08 -6.37 -5.54
C SER A 2 29.47 -5.75 -5.73
N MET A 3 29.55 -4.41 -5.70
CA MET A 3 30.81 -3.68 -5.77
C MET A 3 31.58 -3.73 -4.43
N ILE A 4 32.84 -4.14 -4.53
CA ILE A 4 33.99 -3.71 -3.71
C ILE A 4 33.84 -3.97 -2.21
N ILE A 5 33.81 -5.24 -1.79
CA ILE A 5 34.39 -5.62 -0.49
C ILE A 5 35.11 -6.95 -0.72
N THR A 6 36.44 -6.92 -0.71
CA THR A 6 37.40 -8.04 -0.82
C THR A 6 37.62 -8.64 -2.20
N THR A 7 38.46 -7.98 -3.01
CA THR A 7 39.16 -8.60 -4.16
C THR A 7 40.10 -9.75 -3.74
N ASP A 8 40.43 -9.88 -2.44
CA ASP A 8 41.46 -10.82 -1.95
C ASP A 8 40.91 -12.11 -1.29
N SER A 9 39.60 -12.36 -1.31
CA SER A 9 39.06 -13.60 -0.74
C SER A 9 39.12 -14.75 -1.75
N LYS A 10 39.81 -15.84 -1.40
CA LYS A 10 39.81 -17.09 -2.19
C LYS A 10 38.47 -17.84 -2.18
N ALA A 11 37.56 -17.48 -1.27
CA ALA A 11 36.28 -18.17 -1.13
C ALA A 11 35.30 -17.73 -2.24
N PRO A 12 34.56 -18.66 -2.87
CA PRO A 12 33.59 -18.31 -3.91
C PRO A 12 32.40 -17.54 -3.30
N LEU A 13 32.00 -16.45 -3.96
CA LEU A 13 30.81 -15.70 -3.58
C LEU A 13 29.56 -16.56 -3.81
N ARG A 14 28.71 -16.70 -2.79
CA ARG A 14 27.43 -17.41 -2.87
C ARG A 14 26.33 -16.63 -2.15
N GLU A 15 25.12 -16.75 -2.67
CA GLU A 15 23.92 -16.17 -2.04
C GLU A 15 23.30 -17.13 -1.02
N VAL A 16 22.74 -16.57 0.06
CA VAL A 16 22.09 -17.35 1.12
C VAL A 16 20.71 -17.79 0.66
N LYS A 17 20.57 -19.06 0.26
CA LYS A 17 19.28 -19.63 -0.19
C LYS A 17 18.34 -20.04 0.95
N LYS A 18 18.89 -20.48 2.09
CA LYS A 18 18.13 -20.97 3.23
C LYS A 18 18.81 -20.54 4.53
N VAL A 19 18.00 -20.12 5.51
CA VAL A 19 18.44 -19.86 6.88
C VAL A 19 17.83 -20.93 7.79
N GLN A 20 18.68 -21.75 8.40
CA GLN A 20 18.26 -22.78 9.35
C GLN A 20 18.37 -22.23 10.78
N PHE A 21 17.26 -22.20 11.51
CA PHE A 21 17.26 -21.85 12.93
C PHE A 21 17.50 -23.10 13.79
N GLY A 22 18.14 -22.89 14.94
CA GLY A 22 18.43 -23.92 15.94
C GLY A 22 18.81 -23.30 17.28
N ILE A 23 19.02 -24.15 18.28
CA ILE A 23 19.58 -23.82 19.58
C ILE A 23 21.03 -24.30 19.58
N LEU A 24 21.98 -23.45 19.97
CA LEU A 24 23.39 -23.83 20.04
C LEU A 24 23.59 -24.88 21.14
N SER A 25 24.22 -26.00 20.77
CA SER A 25 24.62 -27.00 21.77
C SER A 25 25.80 -26.46 22.59
N PRO A 26 25.94 -26.85 23.88
CA PRO A 26 27.09 -26.44 24.69
C PRO A 26 28.43 -26.82 24.05
N ASP A 27 28.49 -27.96 23.38
CA ASP A 27 29.70 -28.45 22.70
C ASP A 27 30.04 -27.63 21.46
N GLU A 28 29.03 -27.18 20.71
CA GLU A 28 29.21 -26.26 19.60
C GLU A 28 29.68 -24.89 20.09
N VAL A 29 29.15 -24.38 21.20
CA VAL A 29 29.60 -23.12 21.82
C VAL A 29 31.07 -23.19 22.23
N ARG A 30 31.53 -24.32 22.80
CA ARG A 30 32.95 -24.53 23.10
C ARG A 30 33.80 -24.57 21.83
N ARG A 31 33.36 -25.35 20.82
CA ARG A 31 34.10 -25.52 19.56
C ARG A 31 34.22 -24.23 18.74
N MET A 32 33.20 -23.37 18.77
CA MET A 32 33.22 -22.09 18.07
C MET A 32 34.04 -21.01 18.80
N SER A 33 34.40 -21.24 20.07
CA SER A 33 35.04 -20.23 20.90
C SER A 33 36.53 -20.13 20.65
N VAL A 34 37.04 -18.91 20.48
CA VAL A 34 38.48 -18.66 20.25
C VAL A 34 39.30 -18.48 21.53
N THR A 35 38.64 -18.37 22.68
CA THR A 35 39.30 -18.21 23.98
C THR A 35 39.35 -19.56 24.68
N GLU A 36 40.48 -20.25 24.53
CA GLU A 36 40.75 -21.53 25.21
C GLU A 36 40.64 -21.38 26.73
N GLY A 37 39.85 -22.26 27.36
CA GLY A 37 39.55 -22.19 28.80
C GLY A 37 38.53 -21.13 29.22
N GLY A 38 37.91 -20.44 28.27
CA GLY A 38 36.82 -19.47 28.50
C GLY A 38 37.28 -18.13 29.09
N ILE A 39 36.32 -17.22 29.29
CA ILE A 39 36.55 -15.93 29.95
C ILE A 39 36.50 -16.14 31.47
N LYS A 40 37.63 -15.92 32.14
CA LYS A 40 37.78 -16.11 33.58
C LYS A 40 37.83 -14.80 34.36
N TYR A 41 38.31 -13.72 33.73
CA TYR A 41 38.53 -12.46 34.42
C TYR A 41 37.44 -11.42 34.08
N PRO A 42 36.80 -10.80 35.09
CA PRO A 42 35.86 -9.70 34.87
C PRO A 42 36.59 -8.38 34.54
N GLU A 43 37.87 -8.29 34.91
CA GLU A 43 38.76 -7.18 34.59
C GLU A 43 39.07 -7.13 33.09
N ILE A 44 39.28 -5.91 32.60
CA ILE A 44 39.37 -5.64 31.18
C ILE A 44 40.82 -5.41 30.74
N TYR A 45 41.61 -4.71 31.55
CA TYR A 45 42.99 -4.37 31.27
C TYR A 45 43.89 -4.79 32.42
N GLU A 46 45.12 -5.13 32.09
CA GLU A 46 46.22 -5.40 33.01
C GLU A 46 47.45 -4.65 32.48
N GLY A 47 48.02 -3.75 33.28
CA GLY A 47 49.17 -2.93 32.87
C GLY A 47 48.95 -2.07 31.60
N GLY A 48 47.72 -1.60 31.36
CA GLY A 48 47.37 -0.78 30.18
C GLY A 48 47.15 -1.58 28.89
N ARG A 49 47.32 -2.91 28.91
CA ARG A 49 47.03 -3.82 27.79
C ARG A 49 45.76 -4.63 28.08
N PRO A 50 44.97 -5.02 27.06
CA PRO A 50 43.80 -5.87 27.27
C PRO A 50 44.23 -7.22 27.85
N LYS A 51 43.52 -7.68 28.90
CA LYS A 51 43.84 -8.92 29.62
C LYS A 51 43.44 -10.15 28.80
N LEU A 52 44.34 -11.12 28.66
CA LEU A 52 44.05 -12.43 28.05
C LEU A 52 43.10 -13.23 28.94
N GLY A 53 42.07 -13.84 28.35
CA GLY A 53 41.01 -14.50 29.13
C GLY A 53 40.11 -13.53 29.90
N GLY A 54 40.21 -12.22 29.64
CA GLY A 54 39.32 -11.17 30.12
C GLY A 54 38.29 -10.75 29.07
N LEU A 55 37.37 -9.86 29.44
CA LEU A 55 36.26 -9.46 28.57
C LEU A 55 36.67 -8.65 27.32
N MET A 56 37.90 -8.13 27.25
CA MET A 56 38.44 -7.44 26.06
C MET A 56 39.58 -8.20 25.41
N ASP A 57 39.56 -9.54 25.49
CA ASP A 57 40.58 -10.39 24.88
C ASP A 57 40.80 -10.02 23.38
N PRO A 58 42.04 -9.69 22.96
CA PRO A 58 42.36 -9.29 21.59
C PRO A 58 42.08 -10.37 20.53
N ARG A 59 41.86 -11.63 20.95
CA ARG A 59 41.41 -12.72 20.07
C ARG A 59 39.93 -12.61 19.69
N GLN A 60 39.09 -11.96 20.50
CA GLN A 60 37.66 -11.79 20.20
C GLN A 60 37.36 -10.70 19.17
N GLY A 61 38.35 -9.91 18.79
CA GLY A 61 38.24 -8.86 17.79
C GLY A 61 39.07 -7.64 18.16
N VAL A 62 38.92 -6.59 17.35
CA VAL A 62 39.67 -5.34 17.51
C VAL A 62 38.75 -4.13 17.48
N ILE A 63 39.02 -3.14 18.34
CA ILE A 63 38.26 -1.88 18.43
C ILE A 63 39.12 -0.67 18.01
N ASP A 64 40.44 -0.72 18.23
CA ASP A 64 41.33 0.38 17.85
C ASP A 64 41.65 0.30 16.35
N LYS A 65 41.63 1.44 15.65
CA LYS A 65 41.82 1.49 14.17
C LYS A 65 43.20 1.01 13.70
N THR A 66 44.21 1.14 14.56
CA THR A 66 45.61 0.82 14.25
C THR A 66 45.98 -0.62 14.57
N SER A 67 45.24 -1.27 15.48
CA SER A 67 45.54 -2.65 15.87
C SER A 67 44.85 -3.64 14.93
N ARG A 68 45.36 -4.87 14.93
CA ARG A 68 44.83 -5.98 14.15
C ARG A 68 44.36 -7.08 15.08
N CYS A 69 43.33 -7.81 14.67
CA CYS A 69 42.84 -8.95 15.43
C CYS A 69 43.88 -10.07 15.45
N GLN A 70 44.12 -10.68 16.62
CA GLN A 70 45.08 -11.80 16.75
C GLN A 70 44.61 -13.08 16.05
N THR A 71 43.31 -13.22 15.78
CA THR A 71 42.71 -14.44 15.20
C THR A 71 42.69 -14.40 13.67
N CYS A 72 42.19 -13.31 13.07
CA CYS A 72 42.01 -13.22 11.61
C CYS A 72 42.93 -12.19 10.93
N ALA A 73 43.79 -11.49 11.67
CA ALA A 73 44.65 -10.39 11.19
C ALA A 73 43.90 -9.22 10.52
N GLY A 74 42.56 -9.22 10.53
CA GLY A 74 41.73 -8.16 9.98
C GLY A 74 41.81 -6.86 10.78
N ASN A 75 41.51 -5.75 10.10
CA ASN A 75 41.31 -4.45 10.73
C ASN A 75 39.90 -4.34 11.35
N MET A 76 39.58 -3.22 11.98
CA MET A 76 38.28 -2.98 12.61
C MET A 76 37.07 -3.14 11.66
N ALA A 77 37.22 -2.80 10.38
CA ALA A 77 36.14 -2.85 9.39
C ALA A 77 35.97 -4.23 8.75
N THR A 78 37.06 -4.98 8.58
CA THR A 78 37.07 -6.30 7.93
C THR A 78 36.87 -7.44 8.93
N CYS A 79 37.27 -7.26 10.19
CA CYS A 79 37.11 -8.28 11.22
C CYS A 79 35.63 -8.43 11.62
N PRO A 80 35.02 -9.62 11.49
CA PRO A 80 33.63 -9.86 11.91
C PRO A 80 33.49 -9.95 13.45
N GLY A 81 34.60 -10.16 14.17
CA GLY A 81 34.63 -10.53 15.58
C GLY A 81 34.48 -12.04 15.79
N HIS A 82 35.03 -12.54 16.89
CA HIS A 82 35.09 -13.97 17.21
C HIS A 82 34.53 -14.26 18.61
N PHE A 83 33.65 -15.25 18.73
CA PHE A 83 32.95 -15.54 19.99
C PHE A 83 33.89 -16.09 21.07
N GLY A 84 33.65 -15.65 22.30
CA GLY A 84 34.16 -16.29 23.52
C GLY A 84 33.11 -17.21 24.14
N HIS A 85 33.44 -17.85 25.25
CA HIS A 85 32.47 -18.55 26.09
C HIS A 85 32.80 -18.38 27.58
N VAL A 86 31.80 -18.61 28.43
CA VAL A 86 31.93 -18.73 29.89
C VAL A 86 31.32 -20.07 30.29
N GLU A 87 32.09 -20.89 31.01
CA GLU A 87 31.58 -22.10 31.65
C GLU A 87 30.89 -21.73 32.96
N LEU A 88 29.59 -22.03 33.05
CA LEU A 88 28.83 -21.77 34.25
C LEU A 88 29.06 -22.90 35.26
N ALA A 89 29.18 -22.55 36.54
CA ALA A 89 29.39 -23.51 37.62
C ALA A 89 28.23 -24.51 37.74
N LYS A 90 26.99 -24.00 37.55
CA LYS A 90 25.76 -24.79 37.56
C LYS A 90 24.88 -24.43 36.35
N PRO A 91 24.06 -25.36 35.84
CA PRO A 91 23.10 -25.07 34.78
C PRO A 91 22.11 -23.98 35.20
N VAL A 92 21.73 -23.11 34.26
CA VAL A 92 20.84 -21.97 34.49
C VAL A 92 19.68 -22.01 33.50
N PHE A 93 18.47 -21.64 33.93
CA PHE A 93 17.32 -21.53 33.03
C PHE A 93 17.50 -20.36 32.05
N HIS A 94 17.34 -20.63 30.76
CA HIS A 94 17.22 -19.58 29.77
C HIS A 94 15.80 -18.98 29.82
N VAL A 95 15.70 -17.69 30.17
CA VAL A 95 14.41 -16.98 30.32
C VAL A 95 13.49 -17.08 29.11
N GLY A 96 14.07 -17.00 27.91
CA GLY A 96 13.31 -17.12 26.66
C GLY A 96 12.68 -18.50 26.45
N PHE A 97 13.29 -19.54 27.02
CA PHE A 97 12.83 -20.93 26.87
C PHE A 97 12.11 -21.47 28.11
N LEU A 98 12.13 -20.77 29.25
CA LEU A 98 11.53 -21.23 30.51
C LEU A 98 10.07 -21.73 30.35
N LYS A 99 9.21 -20.98 29.66
CA LYS A 99 7.82 -21.40 29.37
C LYS A 99 7.74 -22.67 28.52
N LYS A 100 8.71 -22.88 27.62
CA LYS A 100 8.81 -24.06 26.77
C LYS A 100 9.31 -25.26 27.57
N SER A 101 10.33 -25.07 28.41
CA SER A 101 10.85 -26.09 29.33
C SER A 101 9.75 -26.60 30.26
N ILE A 102 8.91 -25.73 30.83
CA ILE A 102 7.76 -26.15 31.65
C ILE A 102 6.77 -27.01 30.85
N LYS A 103 6.50 -26.67 29.58
CA LYS A 103 5.62 -27.49 28.73
C LYS A 103 6.21 -28.86 28.46
N VAL A 104 7.52 -28.94 28.16
CA VAL A 104 8.21 -30.21 27.93
C VAL A 104 8.20 -31.06 29.20
N LEU A 105 8.52 -30.49 30.36
CA LEU A 105 8.48 -31.17 31.66
C LEU A 105 7.09 -31.73 32.00
N ARG A 106 6.01 -31.11 31.51
CA ARG A 106 4.64 -31.63 31.68
C ARG A 106 4.24 -32.70 30.64
N CYS A 107 5.06 -32.92 29.62
CA CYS A 107 4.85 -33.96 28.61
C CYS A 107 5.65 -35.23 28.90
N VAL A 108 6.79 -35.10 29.58
CA VAL A 108 7.66 -36.22 29.94
C VAL A 108 7.51 -36.59 31.41
N CYS A 109 7.79 -37.84 31.73
CA CYS A 109 7.80 -38.34 33.09
C CYS A 109 8.97 -37.74 33.88
N PHE A 110 8.69 -37.28 35.10
CA PHE A 110 9.67 -36.66 35.99
C PHE A 110 10.82 -37.59 36.41
N TYR A 111 10.60 -38.92 36.39
CA TYR A 111 11.57 -39.91 36.86
C TYR A 111 12.24 -40.65 35.71
N CYS A 112 11.47 -41.24 34.79
CA CYS A 112 12.03 -42.04 33.69
C CYS A 112 12.23 -41.26 32.37
N SER A 113 11.87 -39.98 32.32
CA SER A 113 12.04 -39.08 31.16
C SER A 113 11.30 -39.49 29.87
N LYS A 114 10.57 -40.61 29.87
CA LYS A 114 9.70 -41.03 28.76
C LYS A 114 8.48 -40.12 28.60
N LEU A 115 7.95 -40.03 27.39
CA LEU A 115 6.71 -39.28 27.11
C LEU A 115 5.53 -39.90 27.86
N LEU A 116 4.71 -39.13 28.57
CA LEU A 116 3.61 -39.64 29.41
C LEU A 116 2.53 -40.42 28.63
N VAL A 117 2.55 -40.33 27.31
CA VAL A 117 1.59 -40.95 26.40
C VAL A 117 2.39 -41.68 25.33
N SER A 118 2.01 -42.92 25.03
CA SER A 118 2.77 -43.73 24.09
C SER A 118 2.76 -43.07 22.70
N PRO A 119 3.90 -43.05 21.98
CA PRO A 119 3.92 -42.77 20.55
C PRO A 119 2.95 -43.64 19.74
N ASN A 120 2.61 -44.83 20.26
CA ASN A 120 1.66 -45.75 19.63
C ASN A 120 0.18 -45.41 19.89
N ASN A 121 -0.12 -44.41 20.72
CA ASN A 121 -1.51 -44.00 20.97
C ASN A 121 -2.16 -43.50 19.66
N PRO A 122 -3.36 -44.01 19.28
CA PRO A 122 -4.04 -43.58 18.06
C PRO A 122 -4.19 -42.07 17.93
N LYS A 123 -4.47 -41.37 19.04
CA LYS A 123 -4.61 -39.90 19.05
C LYS A 123 -3.28 -39.19 18.74
N ILE A 124 -2.15 -39.73 19.20
CA ILE A 124 -0.82 -39.16 18.87
C ILE A 124 -0.47 -39.42 17.41
N LYS A 125 -0.73 -40.62 16.87
CA LYS A 125 -0.54 -40.90 15.45
C LYS A 125 -1.36 -39.96 14.58
N GLU A 126 -2.61 -39.70 14.95
CA GLU A 126 -3.49 -38.74 14.29
C GLU A 126 -2.94 -37.30 14.38
N ILE A 127 -2.46 -36.87 15.55
CA ILE A 127 -1.81 -35.56 15.73
C ILE A 127 -0.57 -35.45 14.83
N ILE A 128 0.28 -36.48 14.77
CA ILE A 128 1.48 -36.48 13.93
C ILE A 128 1.11 -36.36 12.45
N ALA A 129 0.08 -37.09 12.00
CA ALA A 129 -0.43 -37.01 10.63
C ALA A 129 -0.97 -35.60 10.31
N LYS A 130 -1.82 -35.03 11.18
CA LYS A 130 -2.42 -33.70 11.00
C LYS A 130 -1.41 -32.55 11.12
N SER A 131 -0.32 -32.73 11.87
CA SER A 131 0.66 -31.68 12.17
C SER A 131 1.97 -31.81 11.38
N LYS A 132 1.99 -32.60 10.29
CA LYS A 132 3.16 -32.73 9.41
C LYS A 132 3.63 -31.35 8.93
N GLY A 133 4.90 -31.03 9.15
CA GLY A 133 5.47 -29.70 8.83
C GLY A 133 5.10 -28.57 9.79
N GLN A 134 4.33 -28.82 10.86
CA GLN A 134 3.93 -27.81 11.86
C GLN A 134 4.32 -28.21 13.31
N PRO A 135 5.62 -28.23 13.66
CA PRO A 135 6.10 -28.73 14.96
C PRO A 135 5.56 -27.95 16.17
N ARG A 136 5.26 -26.66 16.00
CA ARG A 136 4.69 -25.82 17.07
C ARG A 136 3.28 -26.23 17.46
N LYS A 137 2.42 -26.57 16.49
CA LYS A 137 1.06 -27.07 16.77
C LYS A 137 1.12 -28.49 17.33
N ARG A 138 2.04 -29.32 16.81
CA ARG A 138 2.30 -30.67 17.34
C ARG A 138 2.54 -30.63 18.85
N LEU A 139 3.50 -29.81 19.31
CA LEU A 139 3.77 -29.69 20.75
C LEU A 139 2.54 -29.23 21.54
N ALA A 140 1.71 -28.33 21.01
CA ALA A 140 0.53 -27.85 21.71
C ALA A 140 -0.50 -28.97 21.93
N HIS A 141 -0.79 -29.76 20.91
CA HIS A 141 -1.70 -30.90 21.01
C HIS A 141 -1.15 -32.01 21.90
N VAL A 142 0.14 -32.34 21.78
CA VAL A 142 0.81 -33.31 22.66
C VAL A 142 0.76 -32.83 24.11
N TYR A 143 1.03 -31.55 24.35
CA TYR A 143 0.95 -30.94 25.68
C TYR A 143 -0.45 -31.00 26.28
N ASP A 144 -1.49 -30.66 25.51
CA ASP A 144 -2.87 -30.70 26.00
C ASP A 144 -3.31 -32.13 26.36
N LEU A 145 -2.82 -33.13 25.62
CA LEU A 145 -3.08 -34.54 25.89
C LEU A 145 -2.30 -35.04 27.11
N CYS A 146 -1.03 -34.65 27.26
CA CYS A 146 -0.19 -35.07 28.39
C CYS A 146 -0.54 -34.36 29.71
N LYS A 147 -0.99 -33.09 29.67
CA LYS A 147 -1.32 -32.30 30.88
C LYS A 147 -2.39 -32.95 31.75
N GLY A 148 -3.29 -33.76 31.16
CA GLY A 148 -4.33 -34.48 31.89
C GLY A 148 -3.86 -35.79 32.55
N LYS A 149 -2.64 -36.26 32.26
CA LYS A 149 -2.10 -37.51 32.80
C LYS A 149 -1.30 -37.24 34.08
N ASN A 150 -1.72 -37.89 35.17
CA ASN A 150 -1.09 -37.74 36.49
C ASN A 150 -0.23 -38.95 36.89
N ILE A 151 -0.20 -40.00 36.08
CA ILE A 151 0.53 -41.25 36.32
C ILE A 151 1.31 -41.59 35.05
N CYS A 152 2.54 -42.09 35.20
CA CYS A 152 3.31 -42.62 34.09
C CYS A 152 2.89 -44.08 33.83
N GLU A 153 2.12 -44.30 32.75
CA GLU A 153 1.62 -45.63 32.37
C GLU A 153 2.76 -46.56 31.94
N GLY A 154 2.82 -47.79 32.48
CA GLY A 154 3.75 -48.84 32.03
C GLY A 154 4.65 -49.51 33.06
N GLY A 155 4.29 -49.48 34.36
CA GLY A 155 4.92 -50.39 35.33
C GLY A 155 4.40 -51.82 35.15
N ASP A 156 5.31 -52.81 35.22
CA ASP A 156 5.05 -54.24 34.96
C ASP A 156 3.84 -54.83 35.73
N GLU A 157 3.44 -54.24 36.86
CA GLU A 157 2.29 -54.69 37.66
C GLU A 157 0.92 -54.19 37.17
N ILE A 158 0.84 -53.07 36.43
CA ILE A 158 -0.42 -52.49 35.97
C ILE A 158 -0.87 -53.14 34.65
N ASP A 159 0.09 -53.47 33.78
CA ASP A 159 -0.18 -54.22 32.55
C ASP A 159 -0.61 -55.67 32.86
N ALA A 160 -0.17 -56.24 34.00
CA ALA A 160 -0.63 -57.55 34.48
C ALA A 160 -2.07 -57.54 35.01
N LYS A 161 -2.52 -56.47 35.70
CA LYS A 161 -3.90 -56.36 36.23
C LYS A 161 -4.93 -56.02 35.15
N LEU A 162 -4.57 -55.22 34.14
CA LEU A 162 -5.46 -54.93 33.00
C LEU A 162 -5.52 -56.09 31.99
N GLY A 163 -4.52 -56.98 31.98
CA GLY A 163 -4.52 -58.19 31.16
C GLY A 163 -5.44 -59.31 31.63
N GLN A 164 -5.98 -59.25 32.86
CA GLN A 164 -6.84 -60.32 33.40
C GLN A 164 -8.34 -60.13 33.15
N GLU A 165 -8.82 -58.95 32.77
CA GLU A 165 -10.26 -58.73 32.48
C GLU A 165 -10.64 -58.81 30.99
N SER A 166 -9.71 -59.18 30.10
CA SER A 166 -10.02 -59.33 28.67
C SER A 166 -9.35 -60.55 28.03
N THR A 167 -9.79 -61.73 28.44
CA THR A 167 -9.60 -62.97 27.66
C THR A 167 -10.94 -63.45 27.13
N MET A 168 -11.19 -63.17 25.84
CA MET A 168 -11.78 -64.08 24.85
C MET A 168 -11.96 -63.31 23.53
N HIS A 169 -10.87 -63.13 22.78
CA HIS A 169 -10.80 -63.37 21.34
C HIS A 169 -9.36 -63.14 20.88
N ASP A 170 -8.85 -64.17 20.20
CA ASP A 170 -7.50 -64.34 19.70
C ASP A 170 -7.26 -63.47 18.46
N ASP A 171 -6.26 -62.58 18.53
CA ASP A 171 -5.38 -62.25 17.39
C ASP A 171 -4.08 -61.58 17.89
N GLY A 172 -3.10 -62.42 18.23
CA GLY A 172 -1.72 -62.34 17.72
C GLY A 172 -0.85 -61.07 17.87
N THR A 173 -1.24 -60.01 18.58
CA THR A 173 -0.34 -58.86 18.82
C THR A 173 -0.19 -58.52 20.30
N LYS A 174 0.91 -59.00 20.91
CA LYS A 174 1.38 -58.48 22.21
C LYS A 174 1.51 -56.96 22.09
N LYS A 175 0.59 -56.20 22.70
CA LYS A 175 0.73 -54.74 22.83
C LYS A 175 2.03 -54.50 23.61
N SER A 176 3.05 -53.96 22.94
CA SER A 176 4.30 -53.56 23.58
C SER A 176 3.97 -52.56 24.68
N GLY A 177 4.23 -52.91 25.94
CA GLY A 177 4.05 -52.03 27.08
C GLY A 177 4.78 -50.70 26.86
N HIS A 178 4.17 -49.60 27.32
CA HIS A 178 4.73 -48.24 27.22
C HIS A 178 6.08 -48.12 27.95
N GLY A 179 6.35 -49.02 28.92
CA GLY A 179 7.60 -49.08 29.67
C GLY A 179 7.83 -47.87 30.58
N GLY A 180 6.77 -47.22 31.02
CA GLY A 180 6.79 -46.16 32.03
C GLY A 180 7.09 -46.70 33.43
N CYS A 181 7.33 -45.81 34.41
CA CYS A 181 7.75 -46.21 35.75
C CYS A 181 6.62 -46.30 36.79
N GLY A 182 5.35 -46.15 36.42
CA GLY A 182 4.19 -46.25 37.32
C GLY A 182 3.99 -45.10 38.33
N ARG A 183 4.93 -44.16 38.45
CA ARG A 183 4.92 -43.11 39.49
C ARG A 183 3.98 -41.94 39.18
N TYR A 184 3.42 -41.34 40.23
CA TYR A 184 2.63 -40.10 40.15
C TYR A 184 3.50 -38.92 39.72
N GLN A 185 2.94 -38.07 38.86
CA GLN A 185 3.60 -36.90 38.28
C GLN A 185 3.31 -35.62 39.08
N PRO A 186 4.31 -34.75 39.27
CA PRO A 186 4.11 -33.48 39.96
C PRO A 186 3.38 -32.47 39.08
N SER A 187 2.60 -31.60 39.72
CA SER A 187 2.17 -30.34 39.15
C SER A 187 3.28 -29.29 39.28
N ILE A 188 3.78 -28.79 38.16
CA ILE A 188 4.89 -27.82 38.14
C ILE A 188 4.32 -26.40 38.15
N ARG A 189 4.67 -25.60 39.16
CA ARG A 189 4.31 -24.18 39.27
C ARG A 189 5.55 -23.28 39.14
N GLN A 190 5.36 -22.12 38.51
CA GLN A 190 6.41 -21.11 38.33
C GLN A 190 6.15 -19.92 39.25
N SER A 191 7.16 -19.53 40.01
CA SER A 191 7.18 -18.33 40.86
C SER A 191 8.39 -17.46 40.47
N GLY A 192 8.17 -16.45 39.62
CA GLY A 192 9.28 -15.67 39.05
C GLY A 192 10.18 -16.53 38.15
N LEU A 193 11.44 -16.71 38.55
CA LEU A 193 12.41 -17.60 37.88
C LEU A 193 12.49 -18.99 38.52
N ASP A 194 11.91 -19.17 39.71
CA ASP A 194 11.98 -20.43 40.45
C ASP A 194 10.83 -21.37 40.03
N LEU A 195 11.11 -22.67 39.97
CA LEU A 195 10.14 -23.72 39.67
C LEU A 195 9.91 -24.59 40.91
N THR A 196 8.67 -24.97 41.16
CA THR A 196 8.29 -25.87 42.26
C THR A 196 7.47 -27.02 41.71
N ALA A 197 7.80 -28.24 42.13
CA ALA A 197 7.09 -29.46 41.82
C ALA A 197 6.22 -29.86 43.03
N GLU A 198 4.91 -29.99 42.83
CA GLU A 198 3.95 -30.31 43.89
C GLU A 198 3.16 -31.57 43.54
N TRP A 199 3.22 -32.59 44.40
CA TRP A 199 2.51 -33.86 44.24
C TRP A 199 1.19 -33.85 45.01
N LYS A 200 0.11 -34.30 44.36
CA LYS A 200 -1.19 -34.50 45.01
C LYS A 200 -1.28 -35.82 45.77
N HIS A 201 -0.64 -36.87 45.25
CA HIS A 201 -0.55 -38.20 45.84
C HIS A 201 0.92 -38.52 46.09
N ILE A 202 1.20 -39.09 47.26
CA ILE A 202 2.56 -39.41 47.71
C ILE A 202 2.99 -40.72 47.04
N ASN A 203 4.14 -40.72 46.38
CA ASN A 203 4.82 -41.95 45.96
C ASN A 203 5.55 -42.53 47.20
N GLU A 204 5.56 -43.86 47.37
CA GLU A 204 6.01 -44.56 48.60
C GLU A 204 7.44 -44.22 49.07
N ASP A 205 8.28 -43.63 48.21
CA ASP A 205 9.68 -43.26 48.50
C ASP A 205 9.89 -41.80 49.00
N SER A 206 8.89 -40.92 48.97
CA SER A 206 9.11 -39.46 49.19
C SER A 206 8.13 -38.84 50.19
N GLN A 207 8.63 -38.37 51.34
CA GLN A 207 7.79 -37.72 52.38
C GLN A 207 7.40 -36.26 52.05
N GLU A 208 8.11 -35.58 51.13
CA GLU A 208 7.88 -34.17 50.81
C GLU A 208 6.87 -33.97 49.67
N ARG A 209 5.75 -33.30 49.95
CA ARG A 209 4.72 -32.97 48.94
C ARG A 209 5.14 -31.88 47.95
N LYS A 210 6.17 -31.09 48.27
CA LYS A 210 6.60 -29.93 47.48
C LYS A 210 8.11 -29.83 47.47
N ILE A 211 8.70 -29.89 46.28
CA ILE A 211 10.15 -29.83 46.07
C ILE A 211 10.48 -28.64 45.17
N ALA A 212 11.54 -27.90 45.50
CA ALA A 212 12.09 -26.86 44.63
C ALA A 212 12.86 -27.50 43.48
N LEU A 213 12.51 -27.17 42.23
CA LEU A 213 13.07 -27.81 41.05
C LEU A 213 14.31 -27.04 40.58
N SER A 214 15.49 -27.63 40.79
CA SER A 214 16.76 -27.07 40.30
C SER A 214 16.90 -27.23 38.78
N ALA A 215 17.64 -26.30 38.15
CA ALA A 215 17.94 -26.38 36.73
C ALA A 215 18.79 -27.61 36.36
N GLU A 216 19.67 -28.05 37.26
CA GLU A 216 20.46 -29.28 37.12
C GLU A 216 19.57 -30.52 37.00
N ARG A 217 18.53 -30.63 37.84
CA ARG A 217 17.60 -31.76 37.76
C ARG A 217 16.80 -31.76 36.45
N VAL A 218 16.41 -30.59 35.96
CA VAL A 218 15.71 -30.47 34.66
C VAL A 218 16.65 -30.85 33.51
N PHE A 219 17.93 -30.50 33.60
CA PHE A 219 18.94 -30.86 32.61
C PHE A 219 19.12 -32.37 32.49
N GLU A 220 19.20 -33.08 33.61
CA GLU A 220 19.27 -34.55 33.64
C GLU A 220 18.05 -35.20 32.95
N ILE A 221 16.84 -34.75 33.32
CA ILE A 221 15.59 -35.25 32.74
C ILE A 221 15.60 -35.03 31.22
N PHE A 222 15.95 -33.82 30.76
CA PHE A 222 15.96 -33.51 29.34
C PHE A 222 17.02 -34.28 28.55
N LYS A 223 18.17 -34.57 29.17
CA LYS A 223 19.24 -35.36 28.54
C LYS A 223 18.85 -36.83 28.34
N HIS A 224 17.95 -37.36 29.17
CA HIS A 224 17.46 -38.74 29.09
C HIS A 224 16.30 -38.93 28.11
N ILE A 225 15.75 -37.84 27.53
CA ILE A 225 14.73 -37.92 26.48
C ILE A 225 15.36 -38.50 25.21
N THR A 226 14.69 -39.49 24.61
CA THR A 226 15.17 -40.10 23.36
C THR A 226 14.92 -39.20 22.14
N ASP A 227 15.71 -39.37 21.08
CA ASP A 227 15.59 -38.55 19.87
C ASP A 227 14.24 -38.76 19.16
N GLU A 228 13.69 -39.98 19.21
CA GLU A 228 12.36 -40.31 18.67
C GLU A 228 11.25 -39.54 19.40
N GLU A 229 11.31 -39.48 20.73
CA GLU A 229 10.37 -38.73 21.56
C GLU A 229 10.50 -37.21 21.33
N CYS A 230 11.72 -36.71 21.10
CA CYS A 230 11.93 -35.32 20.70
C CYS A 230 11.18 -34.99 19.41
N VAL A 231 11.25 -35.88 18.41
CA VAL A 231 10.48 -35.73 17.17
C VAL A 231 8.99 -35.72 17.48
N VAL A 232 8.47 -36.65 18.28
CA VAL A 232 7.03 -36.65 18.66
C VAL A 232 6.62 -35.34 19.35
N LEU A 233 7.46 -34.81 20.25
CA LEU A 233 7.22 -33.55 20.95
C LEU A 233 7.13 -32.34 20.02
N GLY A 234 7.71 -32.38 18.81
CA GLY A 234 7.80 -31.18 17.97
C GLY A 234 9.18 -30.54 17.93
N MET A 235 10.23 -31.26 18.31
CA MET A 235 11.61 -30.77 18.31
C MET A 235 12.47 -31.62 17.38
N ASP A 236 13.47 -31.00 16.75
CA ASP A 236 14.42 -31.71 15.89
C ASP A 236 15.70 -31.95 16.71
N PRO A 237 16.09 -33.21 16.99
CA PRO A 237 17.24 -33.51 17.84
C PRO A 237 18.56 -32.97 17.27
N LYS A 238 18.64 -32.76 15.95
CA LYS A 238 19.85 -32.23 15.30
C LYS A 238 20.06 -30.74 15.56
N TYR A 239 18.98 -29.96 15.68
CA TYR A 239 19.03 -28.50 15.71
C TYR A 239 18.46 -27.87 16.98
N ALA A 240 17.60 -28.58 17.73
CA ALA A 240 16.87 -28.01 18.85
C ALA A 240 16.51 -29.09 19.89
N ARG A 241 17.53 -29.71 20.48
CA ARG A 241 17.35 -30.70 21.54
C ARG A 241 16.87 -30.04 22.86
N PRO A 242 16.01 -30.69 23.66
CA PRO A 242 15.42 -30.04 24.84
C PRO A 242 16.42 -29.60 25.92
N ASP A 243 17.50 -30.36 26.11
CA ASP A 243 18.57 -30.10 27.09
C ASP A 243 19.32 -28.81 26.79
N TRP A 244 19.46 -28.43 25.51
CA TRP A 244 20.10 -27.19 25.09
C TRP A 244 19.29 -25.92 25.43
N MET A 245 18.04 -26.07 25.87
CA MET A 245 17.25 -24.93 26.38
C MET A 245 17.78 -24.41 27.72
N LEU A 246 18.61 -25.18 28.42
CA LEU A 246 19.30 -24.78 29.64
C LEU A 246 20.72 -24.32 29.29
N VAL A 247 21.16 -23.26 29.95
CA VAL A 247 22.48 -22.68 29.70
C VAL A 247 23.47 -23.34 30.66
N THR A 248 24.37 -24.16 30.12
CA THR A 248 25.54 -24.67 30.83
C THR A 248 26.81 -23.92 30.40
N VAL A 249 26.92 -23.61 29.11
CA VAL A 249 27.97 -22.77 28.53
C VAL A 249 27.32 -21.54 27.92
N LEU A 250 27.71 -20.35 28.39
CA LEU A 250 27.20 -19.09 27.88
C LEU A 250 28.13 -18.53 26.80
N PRO A 251 27.67 -18.35 25.54
CA PRO A 251 28.48 -17.70 24.51
C PRO A 251 28.67 -16.22 24.84
N VAL A 252 29.91 -15.74 24.77
CA VAL A 252 30.25 -14.33 24.94
C VAL A 252 30.32 -13.67 23.56
N PRO A 253 29.46 -12.67 23.27
CA PRO A 253 29.48 -12.00 21.98
C PRO A 253 30.81 -11.23 21.79
N PRO A 254 31.31 -11.13 20.55
CA PRO A 254 32.56 -10.44 20.27
C PRO A 254 32.45 -8.92 20.40
N LEU A 255 33.60 -8.25 20.35
CA LEU A 255 33.71 -6.80 20.51
C LEU A 255 32.84 -5.96 19.57
N PRO A 256 32.65 -6.30 18.27
CA PRO A 256 31.76 -5.53 17.39
C PRO A 256 30.29 -5.48 17.84
N VAL A 257 29.83 -6.46 18.64
CA VAL A 257 28.47 -6.49 19.20
C VAL A 257 28.34 -5.60 20.44
N ARG A 258 29.45 -5.41 21.16
CA ARG A 258 29.55 -4.66 22.42
C ARG A 258 30.73 -3.67 22.38
N PRO A 259 30.68 -2.67 21.48
CA PRO A 259 31.80 -1.78 21.24
C PRO A 259 32.09 -0.89 22.46
N ALA A 260 33.37 -0.68 22.75
CA ALA A 260 33.79 0.33 23.72
C ALA A 260 33.84 1.71 23.05
N VAL A 261 33.28 2.72 23.70
CA VAL A 261 33.34 4.11 23.22
C VAL A 261 34.51 4.80 23.91
N VAL A 262 35.47 5.26 23.13
CA VAL A 262 36.60 6.06 23.61
C VAL A 262 36.15 7.52 23.63
N MET A 263 36.09 8.13 24.81
CA MET A 263 35.90 9.59 24.93
C MET A 263 37.25 10.30 24.70
N PHE A 264 37.23 11.59 24.39
CA PHE A 264 38.47 12.39 24.31
C PHE A 264 39.28 12.25 25.61
N GLY A 265 40.45 11.60 25.53
CA GLY A 265 41.31 11.24 26.68
C GLY A 265 41.54 9.73 26.83
N SER A 266 42.03 9.29 28.00
CA SER A 266 42.30 7.86 28.31
C SER A 266 41.09 7.09 28.84
N ALA A 267 39.95 7.76 29.08
CA ALA A 267 38.75 7.13 29.65
C ALA A 267 37.94 6.37 28.57
N ARG A 268 37.81 5.05 28.76
CA ARG A 268 37.03 4.16 27.88
C ARG A 268 35.71 3.78 28.55
N ASN A 269 34.58 4.18 27.97
CA ASN A 269 33.27 3.76 28.42
C ASN A 269 32.86 2.45 27.74
N GLN A 270 32.52 1.46 28.56
CA GLN A 270 32.15 0.13 28.08
C GLN A 270 30.66 0.04 27.77
N ASP A 271 30.30 -0.89 26.89
CA ASP A 271 28.92 -1.19 26.56
C ASP A 271 28.17 -1.83 27.75
N ASP A 272 26.85 -1.59 27.82
CA ASP A 272 25.95 -2.14 28.84
C ASP A 272 26.06 -3.68 28.95
N LEU A 273 26.27 -4.40 27.82
CA LEU A 273 26.44 -5.85 27.83
C LEU A 273 27.77 -6.27 28.46
N THR A 274 28.84 -5.51 28.26
CA THR A 274 30.16 -5.81 28.84
C THR A 274 30.11 -5.68 30.37
N HIS A 275 29.43 -4.66 30.89
CA HIS A 275 29.20 -4.53 32.33
C HIS A 275 28.44 -5.73 32.88
N LYS A 276 27.38 -6.16 32.18
CA LYS A 276 26.59 -7.30 32.64
C LYS A 276 27.34 -8.63 32.58
N LEU A 277 28.16 -8.83 31.55
CA LEU A 277 29.04 -10.00 31.45
C LEU A 277 30.08 -10.03 32.57
N SER A 278 30.61 -8.87 32.98
CA SER A 278 31.48 -8.78 34.16
C SER A 278 30.77 -9.25 35.42
N ASP A 279 29.51 -8.84 35.65
CA ASP A 279 28.74 -9.29 36.80
C ASP A 279 28.47 -10.81 36.77
N ILE A 280 28.22 -11.37 35.57
CA ILE A 280 28.05 -12.82 35.39
C ILE A 280 29.33 -13.57 35.74
N VAL A 281 30.49 -13.13 35.23
CA VAL A 281 31.79 -13.77 35.51
C VAL A 281 32.13 -13.68 37.00
N LYS A 282 31.84 -12.54 37.66
CA LYS A 282 32.03 -12.38 39.11
C LYS A 282 31.17 -13.37 39.91
N ALA A 283 29.86 -13.38 39.68
CA ALA A 283 28.93 -14.27 40.38
C ALA A 283 29.26 -15.75 40.14
N ASN A 284 29.71 -16.10 38.92
CA ASN A 284 30.12 -17.45 38.58
C ASN A 284 31.40 -17.89 39.30
N ASN A 285 32.44 -17.03 39.32
CA ASN A 285 33.70 -17.33 40.00
C ASN A 285 33.51 -17.42 41.52
N GLU A 286 32.65 -16.58 42.08
CA GLU A 286 32.28 -16.63 43.50
C GLU A 286 31.56 -17.95 43.83
N LEU A 287 30.63 -18.39 42.99
CA LEU A 287 29.95 -19.68 43.14
C LEU A 287 30.94 -20.86 43.08
N ILE A 288 31.87 -20.87 42.11
CA ILE A 288 32.91 -21.92 41.99
C ILE A 288 33.77 -21.96 43.25
N ARG A 289 34.22 -20.79 43.74
CA ARG A 289 35.06 -20.70 44.93
C ARG A 289 34.33 -21.21 46.17
N ASN A 290 33.07 -20.81 46.36
CA ASN A 290 32.25 -21.21 47.49
C ASN A 290 31.93 -22.72 47.48
N GLU A 291 31.72 -23.30 46.30
CA GLU A 291 31.53 -24.75 46.14
C GLU A 291 32.82 -25.52 46.46
N GLN A 292 33.99 -25.05 45.98
CA GLN A 292 35.30 -25.64 46.28
C GLN A 292 35.70 -25.53 47.75
N SER A 293 35.31 -24.43 48.42
CA SER A 293 35.59 -24.24 49.85
C SER A 293 34.62 -24.98 50.77
N GLY A 294 33.62 -25.70 50.23
CA GLY A 294 32.62 -26.43 51.01
C GLY A 294 31.65 -25.53 51.77
N ALA A 295 31.22 -24.41 51.18
CA ALA A 295 30.25 -23.49 51.80
C ALA A 295 28.89 -24.14 52.07
N ALA A 296 28.13 -23.60 53.03
CA ALA A 296 26.82 -24.11 53.39
C ALA A 296 25.81 -24.06 52.22
N ALA A 297 24.93 -25.06 52.13
CA ALA A 297 23.99 -25.22 51.01
C ALA A 297 23.07 -24.00 50.77
N HIS A 298 22.68 -23.27 51.82
CA HIS A 298 21.86 -22.06 51.67
C HIS A 298 22.60 -20.93 50.94
N ILE A 299 23.90 -20.77 51.18
CA ILE A 299 24.76 -19.76 50.52
C ILE A 299 24.90 -20.12 49.03
N ILE A 300 25.10 -21.40 48.73
CA ILE A 300 25.19 -21.89 47.35
C ILE A 300 23.86 -21.62 46.61
N ALA A 301 22.71 -21.87 47.25
CA ALA A 301 21.40 -21.61 46.65
C ALA A 301 21.17 -20.12 46.35
N GLU A 302 21.62 -19.21 47.23
CA GLU A 302 21.53 -17.76 47.01
C GLU A 302 22.43 -17.31 45.85
N ASN A 303 23.66 -17.81 45.79
CA ASN A 303 24.60 -17.53 44.70
C ASN A 303 24.08 -18.06 43.34
N ILE A 304 23.47 -19.25 43.31
CA ILE A 304 22.80 -19.79 42.11
C ILE A 304 21.68 -18.85 41.67
N LYS A 305 20.88 -18.33 42.61
CA LYS A 305 19.79 -17.38 42.31
C LYS A 305 20.33 -16.06 41.75
N MET A 306 21.44 -15.57 42.27
CA MET A 306 22.12 -14.37 41.77
C MET A 306 22.67 -14.56 40.35
N LEU A 307 23.33 -15.70 40.09
CA LEU A 307 23.81 -16.06 38.75
C LEU A 307 22.63 -16.19 37.76
N GLN A 308 21.56 -16.87 38.16
CA GLN A 308 20.32 -17.01 37.38
C GLN A 308 19.70 -15.65 37.06
N PHE A 309 19.70 -14.71 38.00
CA PHE A 309 19.22 -13.34 37.79
C PHE A 309 20.10 -12.58 36.78
N HIS A 310 21.42 -12.69 36.85
CA HIS A 310 22.32 -12.01 35.93
C HIS A 310 22.26 -12.57 34.50
N VAL A 311 22.22 -13.89 34.34
CA VAL A 311 22.02 -14.56 33.04
C VAL A 311 20.61 -14.29 32.48
N ALA A 312 19.61 -14.12 33.34
CA ALA A 312 18.27 -13.72 32.90
C ALA A 312 18.26 -12.29 32.33
N THR A 313 18.85 -11.35 33.07
CA THR A 313 18.76 -9.91 32.78
C THR A 313 19.64 -9.45 31.61
N ILE A 314 20.68 -10.20 31.23
CA ILE A 314 21.43 -9.94 29.98
C ILE A 314 20.56 -10.18 28.73
N VAL A 315 19.68 -11.19 28.78
CA VAL A 315 18.75 -11.50 27.69
C VAL A 315 17.52 -10.60 27.74
N ASP A 316 16.88 -10.49 28.90
CA ASP A 316 15.65 -9.71 29.11
C ASP A 316 15.63 -9.02 30.49
N ASN A 317 15.72 -7.70 30.50
CA ASN A 317 15.76 -6.89 31.73
C ASN A 317 14.35 -6.40 32.18
N GLU A 318 13.30 -6.64 31.39
CA GLU A 318 11.93 -6.19 31.67
C GLU A 318 11.01 -7.34 32.13
N LEU A 319 11.53 -8.22 32.98
CA LEU A 319 10.75 -9.34 33.50
C LEU A 319 9.75 -8.87 34.57
N PRO A 320 8.49 -9.32 34.51
CA PRO A 320 7.48 -8.95 35.50
C PRO A 320 7.81 -9.59 36.85
N GLY A 321 7.75 -8.80 37.92
CA GLY A 321 7.99 -9.27 39.29
C GLY A 321 9.46 -9.39 39.72
N LEU A 322 10.41 -8.92 38.89
CA LEU A 322 11.83 -8.86 39.24
C LEU A 322 12.36 -7.42 39.19
N PRO A 323 13.35 -7.08 40.05
CA PRO A 323 14.01 -5.79 39.97
C PRO A 323 14.81 -5.66 38.67
N ARG A 324 14.82 -4.46 38.09
CA ARG A 324 15.58 -4.18 36.87
C ARG A 324 17.06 -4.01 37.21
N ALA A 325 17.95 -4.61 36.42
CA ALA A 325 19.37 -4.34 36.52
C ALA A 325 19.66 -2.92 36.01
N MET A 326 20.22 -2.08 36.89
CA MET A 326 20.54 -0.68 36.63
C MET A 326 22.05 -0.46 36.63
N GLN A 327 22.49 0.56 35.89
CA GLN A 327 23.84 1.10 36.01
C GLN A 327 23.96 1.94 37.29
N LYS A 328 25.17 2.33 37.67
CA LYS A 328 25.44 3.20 38.83
C LYS A 328 24.64 4.53 38.81
N SER A 329 24.20 4.98 37.64
CA SER A 329 23.38 6.18 37.44
C SER A 329 21.87 5.96 37.63
N GLY A 330 21.42 4.75 37.95
CA GLY A 330 19.99 4.40 38.05
C GLY A 330 19.30 4.12 36.70
N ARG A 331 19.99 4.32 35.57
CA ARG A 331 19.48 3.95 34.25
C ARG A 331 19.46 2.42 34.09
N PRO A 332 18.37 1.81 33.59
CA PRO A 332 18.34 0.37 33.31
C PRO A 332 19.30 0.00 32.17
N LEU A 333 20.00 -1.13 32.32
CA LEU A 333 20.88 -1.67 31.30
C LEU A 333 20.08 -2.17 30.09
N LYS A 334 20.57 -1.92 28.87
CA LYS A 334 19.95 -2.42 27.64
C LYS A 334 20.31 -3.89 27.37
N SER A 335 19.35 -4.78 27.59
CA SER A 335 19.42 -6.21 27.27
C SER A 335 19.41 -6.52 25.77
N ILE A 336 19.77 -7.74 25.38
CA ILE A 336 19.78 -8.20 23.98
C ILE A 336 18.38 -8.08 23.35
N LYS A 337 17.33 -8.49 24.05
CA LYS A 337 15.94 -8.42 23.55
C LYS A 337 15.49 -6.99 23.28
N GLN A 338 15.86 -6.04 24.15
CA GLN A 338 15.53 -4.61 23.97
C GLN A 338 16.23 -4.01 22.75
N ARG A 339 17.46 -4.45 22.42
CA ARG A 339 18.17 -4.03 21.20
C ARG A 339 17.46 -4.48 19.92
N LEU A 340 16.66 -5.53 19.96
CA LEU A 340 15.98 -6.12 18.79
C LEU A 340 14.53 -5.64 18.60
N LYS A 341 13.74 -5.52 19.68
CA LYS A 341 12.26 -5.39 19.61
C LYS A 341 11.75 -3.98 19.29
N SER A 342 12.47 -2.92 19.67
CA SER A 342 11.95 -1.55 19.62
C SER A 342 11.80 -1.01 18.18
N LYS A 343 11.11 0.13 18.00
CA LYS A 343 11.00 0.80 16.69
C LYS A 343 12.38 1.21 16.15
N GLU A 344 13.25 1.64 17.05
CA GLU A 344 14.67 1.94 16.82
C GLU A 344 15.57 0.71 17.02
N GLY A 345 14.97 -0.47 17.23
CA GLY A 345 15.69 -1.71 17.40
C GLY A 345 16.25 -2.20 16.07
N ARG A 346 17.24 -3.10 16.11
CA ARG A 346 18.01 -3.51 14.92
C ARG A 346 17.14 -4.03 13.78
N ILE A 347 16.10 -4.81 14.05
CA ILE A 347 15.24 -5.39 13.00
C ILE A 347 14.51 -4.29 12.22
N ARG A 348 13.89 -3.33 12.92
CA ARG A 348 13.11 -2.30 12.24
C ARG A 348 13.94 -1.10 11.80
N GLY A 349 14.85 -0.63 12.66
CA GLY A 349 15.61 0.61 12.47
C GLY A 349 16.97 0.46 11.78
N ASN A 350 17.45 -0.76 11.53
CA ASN A 350 18.69 -0.98 10.79
C ASN A 350 18.52 -1.92 9.58
N LEU A 351 17.66 -2.95 9.69
CA LEU A 351 17.44 -3.89 8.59
C LEU A 351 16.31 -3.43 7.65
N MET A 352 15.13 -3.10 8.20
CA MET A 352 13.98 -2.69 7.37
C MET A 352 14.03 -1.24 6.90
N GLY A 353 14.52 -0.34 7.75
CA GLY A 353 14.79 1.06 7.39
C GLY A 353 16.18 1.41 7.86
N LYS A 354 16.96 2.09 7.03
CA LYS A 354 18.31 2.55 7.37
C LYS A 354 18.53 3.94 6.81
N ARG A 355 19.48 4.66 7.40
CA ARG A 355 20.04 5.85 6.75
C ARG A 355 20.81 5.40 5.52
N VAL A 356 20.66 6.14 4.44
CA VAL A 356 21.27 5.83 3.15
C VAL A 356 22.15 6.99 2.72
N ASP A 357 23.26 6.66 2.06
CA ASP A 357 24.11 7.65 1.41
C ASP A 357 23.54 8.03 0.03
N PHE A 358 24.16 9.01 -0.63
CA PHE A 358 23.77 9.50 -1.97
C PHE A 358 22.30 9.97 -2.05
N SER A 359 21.86 10.63 -0.98
CA SER A 359 20.54 11.25 -0.90
C SER A 359 20.61 12.70 -0.44
N ALA A 360 19.65 13.51 -0.85
CA ALA A 360 19.49 14.90 -0.41
C ALA A 360 18.03 15.20 -0.04
N ARG A 361 17.81 16.26 0.74
CA ARG A 361 16.49 16.73 1.16
C ARG A 361 16.50 18.25 1.19
N THR A 362 15.47 18.88 0.62
CA THR A 362 15.23 20.32 0.71
C THR A 362 13.75 20.61 0.46
N VAL A 363 13.35 21.87 0.66
CA VAL A 363 12.00 22.39 0.42
C VAL A 363 11.65 22.31 -1.08
N ILE A 364 10.41 21.98 -1.39
CA ILE A 364 9.89 21.97 -2.77
C ILE A 364 9.23 23.28 -3.15
N THR A 365 9.29 23.60 -4.45
CA THR A 365 8.70 24.81 -5.05
C THR A 365 8.08 24.47 -6.41
N PRO A 366 7.00 25.15 -6.83
CA PRO A 366 6.37 24.91 -8.12
C PRO A 366 7.23 25.48 -9.26
N ASP A 367 7.29 24.78 -10.39
CA ASP A 367 7.83 25.32 -11.63
C ASP A 367 7.02 24.80 -12.84
N PRO A 368 6.18 25.64 -13.47
CA PRO A 368 5.34 25.23 -14.60
C PRO A 368 6.11 25.04 -15.91
N ASN A 369 7.38 25.48 -15.98
CA ASN A 369 8.21 25.36 -17.19
C ASN A 369 8.99 24.04 -17.24
N LEU A 370 8.91 23.23 -16.19
CA LEU A 370 9.51 21.90 -16.16
C LEU A 370 8.56 20.86 -16.74
N CYS A 371 9.11 19.91 -17.48
CA CYS A 371 8.33 18.75 -17.92
C CYS A 371 7.92 17.89 -16.70
N ILE A 372 6.90 17.05 -16.87
CA ILE A 372 6.36 16.24 -15.76
C ILE A 372 7.38 15.27 -15.14
N TRP A 373 8.34 14.79 -15.95
CA TRP A 373 9.41 13.90 -15.50
C TRP A 373 10.67 14.64 -15.05
N GLU A 374 10.70 15.98 -15.10
CA GLU A 374 11.87 16.75 -14.68
C GLU A 374 11.74 17.22 -13.23
N VAL A 375 12.87 17.21 -12.53
CA VAL A 375 13.00 17.82 -11.20
C VAL A 375 14.15 18.82 -11.21
N GLY A 376 13.86 20.04 -10.77
CA GLY A 376 14.86 21.08 -10.55
C GLY A 376 15.73 20.74 -9.35
N VAL A 377 17.03 20.57 -9.55
CA VAL A 377 18.00 20.29 -8.48
C VAL A 377 18.95 21.49 -8.30
N PRO A 378 19.11 22.00 -7.08
CA PRO A 378 20.10 23.02 -6.74
C PRO A 378 21.53 22.64 -7.14
N ARG A 379 22.30 23.61 -7.64
CA ARG A 379 23.74 23.43 -7.93
C ARG A 379 24.53 22.91 -6.71
N SER A 380 24.21 23.38 -5.51
CA SER A 380 24.87 22.95 -4.27
C SER A 380 24.68 21.44 -3.99
N ILE A 381 23.49 20.91 -4.28
CA ILE A 381 23.18 19.49 -4.15
C ILE A 381 23.83 18.71 -5.29
N ALA A 382 23.76 19.21 -6.52
CA ALA A 382 24.33 18.56 -7.70
C ALA A 382 25.86 18.39 -7.61
N GLN A 383 26.57 19.36 -7.03
CA GLN A 383 28.01 19.29 -6.79
C GLN A 383 28.42 18.30 -5.70
N ASN A 384 27.55 18.03 -4.73
CA ASN A 384 27.88 17.13 -3.62
C ASN A 384 27.54 15.66 -3.94
N LEU A 385 26.40 15.44 -4.58
CA LEU A 385 25.98 14.11 -5.02
C LEU A 385 26.78 13.68 -6.24
N THR A 386 27.13 12.39 -6.30
CA THR A 386 27.95 11.84 -7.36
C THR A 386 27.34 10.58 -7.96
N PHE A 387 27.76 10.28 -9.19
CA PHE A 387 27.44 9.05 -9.91
C PHE A 387 28.75 8.40 -10.39
N PRO A 388 29.05 7.15 -10.02
CA PRO A 388 30.25 6.45 -10.45
C PRO A 388 30.07 5.97 -11.89
N GLU A 389 30.72 6.66 -12.82
CA GLU A 389 30.74 6.27 -14.23
C GLU A 389 32.02 5.49 -14.55
N ILE A 390 31.89 4.36 -15.23
CA ILE A 390 33.03 3.57 -15.67
C ILE A 390 33.65 4.26 -16.89
N VAL A 391 34.97 4.42 -16.89
CA VAL A 391 35.72 4.96 -18.01
C VAL A 391 35.76 3.90 -19.10
N THR A 392 35.26 4.29 -20.26
CA THR A 392 35.17 3.53 -21.50
C THR A 392 35.81 4.35 -22.62
N PRO A 393 36.14 3.74 -23.76
CA PRO A 393 36.63 4.49 -24.91
C PRO A 393 35.69 5.62 -25.37
N PHE A 394 34.38 5.49 -25.13
CA PHE A 394 33.37 6.48 -25.54
C PHE A 394 33.30 7.73 -24.66
N ASN A 395 33.69 7.63 -23.38
CA ASN A 395 33.54 8.73 -22.42
C ASN A 395 34.85 9.20 -21.80
N ILE A 396 36.00 8.62 -22.18
CA ILE A 396 37.32 8.95 -21.60
C ILE A 396 37.64 10.44 -21.69
N ASP A 397 37.43 11.08 -22.85
CA ASP A 397 37.69 12.51 -23.04
C ASP A 397 36.80 13.37 -22.14
N LYS A 398 35.52 13.01 -22.07
CA LYS A 398 34.54 13.70 -21.22
C LYS A 398 34.84 13.53 -19.74
N MET A 399 35.25 12.34 -19.32
CA MET A 399 35.64 12.07 -17.93
C MET A 399 36.92 12.81 -17.56
N HIS A 400 37.88 12.88 -18.48
CA HIS A 400 39.11 13.62 -18.29
C HIS A 400 38.84 15.11 -18.11
N GLU A 401 37.95 15.69 -18.92
CA GLU A 401 37.51 17.09 -18.75
C GLU A 401 36.87 17.35 -17.37
N LEU A 402 36.00 16.46 -16.90
CA LEU A 402 35.35 16.59 -15.58
C LEU A 402 36.35 16.47 -14.42
N VAL A 403 37.34 15.59 -14.57
CA VAL A 403 38.43 15.41 -13.60
C VAL A 403 39.34 16.63 -13.57
N GLN A 404 39.67 17.21 -14.72
CA GLN A 404 40.47 18.45 -14.82
C GLN A 404 39.77 19.64 -14.15
N ARG A 405 38.45 19.77 -14.29
CA ARG A 405 37.65 20.79 -13.60
C ARG A 405 37.61 20.60 -12.07
N GLY A 406 37.79 19.37 -11.61
CA GLY A 406 37.85 19.00 -10.19
C GLY A 406 36.51 19.13 -9.46
N ASN A 407 36.55 19.22 -8.13
CA ASN A 407 35.35 19.20 -7.28
C ASN A 407 34.63 20.56 -7.15
N ASN A 408 35.34 21.67 -7.32
CA ASN A 408 34.79 23.00 -7.00
C ASN A 408 33.98 23.60 -8.16
N GLN A 409 34.26 23.21 -9.40
CA GLN A 409 33.55 23.68 -10.58
C GLN A 409 32.46 22.69 -10.98
N TYR A 410 31.27 23.20 -11.33
CA TYR A 410 30.19 22.39 -11.92
C TYR A 410 30.11 22.63 -13.43
N PRO A 411 29.99 21.60 -14.26
CA PRO A 411 30.10 20.17 -13.95
C PRO A 411 31.55 19.72 -13.74
N GLY A 412 31.81 18.90 -12.72
CA GLY A 412 33.12 18.35 -12.38
C GLY A 412 33.06 16.95 -11.76
N ALA A 413 34.10 16.54 -11.05
CA ALA A 413 34.20 15.24 -10.39
C ALA A 413 34.84 15.32 -9.00
N LYS A 414 34.54 14.34 -8.15
CA LYS A 414 35.00 14.32 -6.75
C LYS A 414 36.08 13.26 -6.48
N TYR A 415 35.93 12.07 -7.07
CA TYR A 415 36.86 10.97 -6.85
C TYR A 415 37.19 10.23 -8.14
N ILE A 416 38.39 9.64 -8.16
CA ILE A 416 38.78 8.62 -9.13
C ILE A 416 39.03 7.32 -8.35
N VAL A 417 38.46 6.21 -8.82
CA VAL A 417 38.67 4.88 -8.26
C VAL A 417 39.39 4.05 -9.31
N ARG A 418 40.60 3.58 -8.96
CA ARG A 418 41.41 2.69 -9.81
C ARG A 418 40.90 1.25 -9.73
N ASP A 419 41.38 0.39 -10.64
CA ASP A 419 41.07 -1.04 -10.63
C ASP A 419 41.58 -1.75 -9.36
N SER A 420 42.65 -1.23 -8.74
CA SER A 420 43.16 -1.69 -7.44
C SER A 420 42.19 -1.40 -6.28
N GLY A 421 41.16 -0.58 -6.50
CA GLY A 421 40.24 -0.10 -5.46
C GLY A 421 40.76 1.13 -4.71
N GLU A 422 41.95 1.65 -5.06
CA GLU A 422 42.46 2.91 -4.52
C GLU A 422 41.56 4.08 -4.96
N ARG A 423 41.12 4.89 -3.98
CA ARG A 423 40.26 6.06 -4.20
C ARG A 423 41.06 7.35 -4.00
N ILE A 424 41.18 8.13 -5.07
CA ILE A 424 41.88 9.41 -5.09
C ILE A 424 40.86 10.54 -4.93
N ASP A 425 41.08 11.44 -3.96
CA ASP A 425 40.20 12.59 -3.70
C ASP A 425 40.71 13.81 -4.47
N LEU A 426 39.88 14.34 -5.38
CA LEU A 426 40.24 15.47 -6.24
C LEU A 426 40.25 16.82 -5.51
N ARG A 427 39.79 16.87 -4.24
CA ARG A 427 39.83 18.10 -3.43
C ARG A 427 41.23 18.46 -2.95
N PHE A 428 42.08 17.47 -2.71
CA PHE A 428 43.42 17.67 -2.19
C PHE A 428 44.45 17.53 -3.31
N HIS A 429 44.53 18.54 -4.20
CA HIS A 429 45.48 18.69 -5.32
C HIS A 429 46.19 17.38 -5.74
N PRO A 430 45.52 16.51 -6.52
CA PRO A 430 46.11 15.24 -6.97
C PRO A 430 47.37 15.49 -7.82
N LYS A 431 48.31 14.55 -7.80
CA LYS A 431 49.51 14.63 -8.66
C LYS A 431 49.07 14.59 -10.13
N ALA A 432 49.81 15.25 -11.01
CA ALA A 432 49.50 15.26 -12.45
C ALA A 432 49.42 13.84 -13.04
N SER A 433 50.20 12.89 -12.51
CA SER A 433 50.17 11.47 -12.87
C SER A 433 48.85 10.77 -12.50
N ASP A 434 48.19 11.21 -11.43
CA ASP A 434 46.98 10.59 -10.89
C ASP A 434 45.71 11.01 -11.67
N LEU A 435 45.82 12.05 -12.50
CA LEU A 435 44.76 12.56 -13.36
C LEU A 435 44.62 11.78 -14.67
N HIS A 436 45.63 11.01 -15.06
CA HIS A 436 45.59 10.20 -16.28
C HIS A 436 44.63 9.01 -16.10
N LEU A 437 43.52 9.03 -16.83
CA LEU A 437 42.49 8.01 -16.77
C LEU A 437 42.82 6.82 -17.68
N GLN A 438 42.46 5.62 -17.23
CA GLN A 438 42.53 4.40 -18.03
C GLN A 438 41.14 3.78 -18.16
N CYS A 439 40.89 3.04 -19.24
CA CYS A 439 39.66 2.28 -19.39
C CYS A 439 39.55 1.23 -18.27
N GLY A 440 38.38 1.14 -17.62
CA GLY A 440 38.16 0.30 -16.43
C GLY A 440 38.06 1.11 -15.13
N TYR A 441 38.75 2.26 -15.05
CA TYR A 441 38.67 3.14 -13.89
C TYR A 441 37.24 3.67 -13.71
N ARG A 442 36.92 4.13 -12.50
CA ARG A 442 35.62 4.75 -12.21
C ARG A 442 35.82 6.18 -11.78
N VAL A 443 35.08 7.08 -12.39
CA VAL A 443 35.07 8.50 -12.03
C VAL A 443 33.74 8.81 -11.35
N GLU A 444 33.81 9.25 -10.10
CA GLU A 444 32.64 9.75 -9.36
C GLU A 444 32.40 11.21 -9.72
N ARG A 445 31.71 11.40 -10.84
CA ARG A 445 31.34 12.73 -11.34
C ARG A 445 30.15 13.31 -10.58
N HIS A 446 30.00 14.63 -10.60
CA HIS A 446 28.77 15.28 -10.15
C HIS A 446 27.55 14.81 -10.96
N VAL A 447 26.37 14.84 -10.33
CA VAL A 447 25.10 14.61 -11.04
C VAL A 447 24.84 15.76 -12.01
N ARG A 448 24.34 15.45 -13.20
CA ARG A 448 24.12 16.42 -14.30
C ARG A 448 22.70 16.35 -14.85
N ASN A 449 22.37 17.26 -15.77
CA ASN A 449 21.09 17.25 -16.47
C ASN A 449 20.84 15.91 -17.17
N GLY A 450 19.62 15.38 -17.03
CA GLY A 450 19.20 14.13 -17.62
C GLY A 450 19.52 12.87 -16.79
N ASP A 451 20.31 12.97 -15.71
CA ASP A 451 20.50 11.83 -14.81
C ASP A 451 19.18 11.46 -14.12
N VAL A 452 18.90 10.16 -14.02
CA VAL A 452 17.66 9.64 -13.41
C VAL A 452 17.84 9.49 -11.91
N ILE A 453 16.86 9.96 -11.14
CA ILE A 453 16.83 9.92 -9.67
C ILE A 453 15.48 9.43 -9.17
N VAL A 454 15.43 8.89 -7.95
CA VAL A 454 14.18 8.57 -7.27
C VAL A 454 13.83 9.73 -6.33
N PHE A 455 12.59 10.22 -6.45
CA PHE A 455 12.09 11.33 -5.66
C PHE A 455 10.87 10.90 -4.84
N ASN A 456 10.84 11.23 -3.55
CA ASN A 456 9.78 10.82 -2.65
C ASN A 456 9.40 11.83 -1.58
N ARG A 457 8.11 11.81 -1.22
CA ARG A 457 7.56 12.52 -0.07
C ARG A 457 7.18 11.54 1.04
N GLN A 458 7.55 11.85 2.28
CA GLN A 458 7.15 11.06 3.44
C GLN A 458 5.87 11.65 4.06
N PRO A 459 4.91 10.82 4.51
CA PRO A 459 4.88 9.36 4.48
C PRO A 459 4.53 8.78 3.10
N THR A 460 5.24 7.74 2.67
CA THR A 460 4.98 7.03 1.41
C THR A 460 3.88 5.97 1.60
N LEU A 461 2.66 6.25 1.14
CA LEU A 461 1.50 5.36 1.33
C LEU A 461 1.20 4.49 0.11
N HIS A 462 1.60 4.91 -1.09
CA HIS A 462 1.37 4.19 -2.33
C HIS A 462 2.62 4.21 -3.22
N LYS A 463 2.66 3.36 -4.25
CA LYS A 463 3.77 3.23 -5.20
C LYS A 463 4.20 4.60 -5.76
N MET A 464 3.26 5.41 -6.24
CA MET A 464 3.52 6.73 -6.82
C MET A 464 4.01 7.80 -5.81
N SER A 465 4.08 7.50 -4.51
CA SER A 465 4.78 8.38 -3.56
C SER A 465 6.30 8.32 -3.71
N MET A 466 6.81 7.38 -4.52
CA MET A 466 8.21 7.25 -4.93
C MET A 466 8.26 7.06 -6.45
N MET A 467 8.72 8.07 -7.19
CA MET A 467 8.81 8.02 -8.65
C MET A 467 10.16 8.48 -9.15
N GLY A 468 10.54 8.01 -10.34
CA GLY A 468 11.73 8.38 -11.06
C GLY A 468 11.56 9.71 -11.80
N HIS A 469 12.51 10.62 -11.64
CA HIS A 469 12.59 11.89 -12.38
C HIS A 469 13.95 12.03 -13.05
N ARG A 470 14.06 12.94 -14.02
CA ARG A 470 15.29 13.39 -14.64
C ARG A 470 15.72 14.70 -14.00
N ILE A 471 16.99 14.81 -13.64
CA ILE A 471 17.54 16.02 -13.05
C ILE A 471 17.59 17.14 -14.10
N ARG A 472 17.18 18.33 -13.68
CA ARG A 472 17.53 19.59 -14.33
C ARG A 472 18.19 20.50 -13.29
N VAL A 473 19.47 20.79 -13.46
CA VAL A 473 20.22 21.60 -12.51
C VAL A 473 19.86 23.07 -12.70
N LEU A 474 19.30 23.65 -11.64
CA LEU A 474 18.81 25.03 -11.60
C LEU A 474 19.54 25.83 -10.51
N PRO A 475 19.58 27.17 -10.63
CA PRO A 475 20.03 28.03 -9.54
C PRO A 475 19.10 27.92 -8.32
N TRP A 476 19.51 28.52 -7.20
CA TRP A 476 18.80 28.54 -5.91
C TRP A 476 18.83 27.18 -5.18
N SER A 477 18.16 27.11 -4.01
CA SER A 477 18.36 26.06 -3.01
C SER A 477 17.16 25.12 -2.80
N THR A 478 16.09 25.25 -3.60
CA THR A 478 14.87 24.44 -3.49
C THR A 478 14.80 23.39 -4.60
N PHE A 479 14.11 22.29 -4.33
CA PHE A 479 13.69 21.38 -5.38
C PHE A 479 12.52 21.99 -6.14
N ARG A 480 12.52 21.85 -7.47
CA ARG A 480 11.43 22.35 -8.32
C ARG A 480 10.75 21.20 -9.03
N MET A 481 9.42 21.24 -9.10
CA MET A 481 8.66 20.18 -9.77
C MET A 481 7.42 20.74 -10.47
N ASN A 482 6.96 19.99 -11.46
CA ASN A 482 5.74 20.29 -12.18
C ASN A 482 4.50 20.17 -11.28
N LEU A 483 3.52 21.06 -11.46
CA LEU A 483 2.32 21.14 -10.62
C LEU A 483 1.43 19.90 -10.73
N SER A 484 1.38 19.22 -11.88
CA SER A 484 0.55 18.02 -12.05
C SER A 484 1.05 16.82 -11.23
N VAL A 485 2.32 16.84 -10.79
CA VAL A 485 2.93 15.78 -9.97
C VAL A 485 2.69 16.02 -8.46
N THR A 486 2.12 17.17 -8.06
CA THR A 486 1.77 17.43 -6.66
C THR A 486 0.72 16.46 -6.13
N THR A 487 -0.24 16.06 -6.98
CA THR A 487 -1.34 15.16 -6.62
C THR A 487 -0.86 13.77 -6.16
N PRO A 488 -0.03 13.03 -6.92
CA PRO A 488 0.50 11.75 -6.45
C PRO A 488 1.43 11.86 -5.24
N TYR A 489 2.14 12.96 -5.02
CA TYR A 489 2.91 13.11 -3.77
C TYR A 489 2.07 13.57 -2.59
N ASN A 490 0.81 13.97 -2.83
CA ASN A 490 -0.04 14.68 -1.89
C ASN A 490 0.70 15.86 -1.25
N ALA A 491 1.46 16.59 -2.07
CA ALA A 491 2.38 17.64 -1.65
C ALA A 491 1.77 19.02 -1.88
N ASP A 492 2.08 19.94 -0.98
CA ASP A 492 1.84 21.37 -1.09
C ASP A 492 3.16 22.15 -1.06
N PHE A 493 3.09 23.46 -1.25
CA PHE A 493 4.28 24.34 -1.34
C PHE A 493 4.36 25.32 -0.16
N ASP A 494 3.86 24.92 1.01
CA ASP A 494 3.80 25.73 2.24
C ASP A 494 5.01 25.52 3.18
N GLY A 495 6.02 24.74 2.75
CA GLY A 495 7.20 24.39 3.54
C GLY A 495 7.55 22.90 3.49
N ASP A 496 6.79 22.11 2.73
CA ASP A 496 7.05 20.70 2.45
C ASP A 496 8.48 20.42 1.98
N GLU A 497 9.05 19.34 2.51
CA GLU A 497 10.36 18.84 2.12
C GLU A 497 10.25 17.44 1.51
N MET A 498 11.01 17.21 0.44
CA MET A 498 11.06 15.91 -0.23
C MET A 498 12.49 15.39 -0.29
N ASN A 499 12.64 14.06 -0.34
CA ASN A 499 13.95 13.42 -0.46
C ASN A 499 14.22 13.01 -1.90
N LEU A 500 15.49 13.07 -2.27
CA LEU A 500 16.05 12.68 -3.55
C LEU A 500 17.10 11.59 -3.31
N HIS A 501 17.04 10.51 -4.08
CA HIS A 501 17.99 9.39 -4.03
C HIS A 501 18.61 9.18 -5.42
N VAL A 502 19.95 9.14 -5.49
CA VAL A 502 20.68 8.95 -6.75
C VAL A 502 21.06 7.47 -6.91
N PRO A 503 20.54 6.76 -7.93
CA PRO A 503 20.94 5.38 -8.21
C PRO A 503 22.42 5.33 -8.58
N GLN A 504 23.18 4.43 -7.95
CA GLN A 504 24.64 4.36 -8.11
C GLN A 504 25.10 3.37 -9.19
N SER A 505 24.27 2.41 -9.57
CA SER A 505 24.57 1.43 -10.63
C SER A 505 23.81 1.78 -11.90
N LEU A 506 24.37 1.40 -13.06
CA LEU A 506 23.67 1.52 -14.35
C LEU A 506 22.43 0.63 -14.42
N GLU A 507 22.47 -0.55 -13.78
CA GLU A 507 21.35 -1.48 -13.68
C GLU A 507 20.16 -0.86 -12.92
N THR A 508 20.41 -0.30 -11.73
CA THR A 508 19.36 0.38 -10.95
C THR A 508 18.89 1.67 -11.64
N ARG A 509 19.77 2.36 -12.38
CA ARG A 509 19.36 3.50 -13.21
C ARG A 509 18.35 3.08 -14.28
N ALA A 510 18.59 1.94 -14.95
CA ALA A 510 17.67 1.37 -15.93
C ALA A 510 16.36 0.91 -15.27
N GLU A 511 16.42 0.25 -14.12
CA GLU A 511 15.25 -0.16 -13.34
C GLU A 511 14.32 1.03 -13.04
N VAL A 512 14.88 2.15 -12.56
CA VAL A 512 14.08 3.36 -12.25
C VAL A 512 13.52 3.98 -13.53
N GLN A 513 14.28 4.01 -14.61
CA GLN A 513 13.86 4.57 -15.89
C GLN A 513 12.71 3.77 -16.54
N GLU A 514 12.78 2.44 -16.51
CA GLU A 514 11.83 1.57 -17.19
C GLU A 514 10.61 1.19 -16.35
N LEU A 515 10.69 1.25 -15.00
CA LEU A 515 9.58 0.85 -14.12
C LEU A 515 8.97 2.01 -13.35
N ALA A 516 9.81 2.91 -12.83
CA ALA A 516 9.39 3.88 -11.82
C ALA A 516 9.29 5.32 -12.35
N LEU A 517 9.64 5.59 -13.60
CA LEU A 517 9.60 6.94 -14.16
C LEU A 517 8.17 7.52 -14.10
N VAL A 518 8.06 8.82 -13.85
CA VAL A 518 6.77 9.52 -13.69
C VAL A 518 5.77 9.24 -14.83
N PRO A 519 6.13 9.31 -16.13
CA PRO A 519 5.16 9.11 -17.20
C PRO A 519 4.56 7.71 -17.22
N ARG A 520 5.34 6.68 -16.83
CA ARG A 520 4.84 5.30 -16.70
C ARG A 520 3.86 5.12 -15.55
N ASN A 521 3.87 6.03 -14.58
CA ASN A 521 3.02 5.99 -13.38
C ASN A 521 1.88 7.02 -13.43
N ILE A 522 1.47 7.48 -14.62
CA ILE A 522 0.32 8.37 -14.81
C ILE A 522 -0.98 7.66 -14.40
N ILE A 523 -1.20 6.42 -14.84
CA ILE A 523 -2.35 5.60 -14.47
C ILE A 523 -2.02 4.75 -13.24
N THR A 524 -2.96 4.68 -12.28
CA THR A 524 -2.84 3.77 -11.14
C THR A 524 -3.65 2.48 -11.34
N PRO A 525 -3.09 1.31 -11.00
CA PRO A 525 -3.85 0.06 -10.96
C PRO A 525 -4.85 0.02 -9.79
N GLN A 526 -4.74 0.91 -8.80
CA GLN A 526 -5.66 0.98 -7.65
C GLN A 526 -7.11 1.23 -8.08
N SER A 527 -7.30 2.04 -9.12
CA SER A 527 -8.63 2.51 -9.54
C SER A 527 -8.72 2.78 -11.03
N ASN A 528 -7.86 2.11 -11.82
CA ASN A 528 -7.85 2.11 -13.29
C ASN A 528 -8.12 3.48 -13.94
N LYS A 529 -7.49 4.51 -13.38
CA LYS A 529 -7.63 5.91 -13.81
C LYS A 529 -6.33 6.67 -13.62
N PRO A 530 -6.15 7.81 -14.31
CA PRO A 530 -5.01 8.67 -14.07
C PRO A 530 -4.99 9.18 -12.62
N VAL A 531 -3.82 9.17 -11.98
CA VAL A 531 -3.58 9.84 -10.69
C VAL A 531 -3.23 11.31 -10.90
N MET A 532 -2.56 11.61 -12.01
CA MET A 532 -2.14 12.95 -12.38
C MET A 532 -3.20 13.61 -13.27
N GLY A 533 -3.37 14.91 -13.12
CA GLY A 533 -4.30 15.71 -13.92
C GLY A 533 -3.83 17.16 -13.99
N ILE A 534 -4.48 17.96 -14.84
CA ILE A 534 -4.31 19.41 -14.80
C ILE A 534 -5.03 19.95 -13.56
N VAL A 535 -4.36 20.78 -12.78
CA VAL A 535 -4.80 21.26 -11.46
C VAL A 535 -4.59 22.78 -11.33
N GLN A 536 -5.22 23.38 -10.31
CA GLN A 536 -5.04 24.79 -9.94
C GLN A 536 -5.27 25.76 -11.12
N ASP A 537 -4.37 26.72 -11.32
CA ASP A 537 -4.48 27.83 -12.26
C ASP A 537 -4.69 27.38 -13.69
N THR A 538 -3.89 26.41 -14.14
CA THR A 538 -4.00 25.85 -15.50
C THR A 538 -5.40 25.27 -15.73
N LEU A 539 -6.02 24.63 -14.72
CA LEU A 539 -7.36 24.06 -14.88
C LEU A 539 -8.45 25.13 -14.99
N THR A 540 -8.35 26.21 -14.19
CA THR A 540 -9.27 27.36 -14.30
C THR A 540 -9.10 28.08 -15.63
N ALA A 541 -7.85 28.28 -16.06
CA ALA A 541 -7.51 28.92 -17.31
C ALA A 541 -7.97 28.10 -18.53
N VAL A 542 -7.80 26.78 -18.54
CA VAL A 542 -8.33 25.90 -19.60
C VAL A 542 -9.83 26.10 -19.78
N ARG A 543 -10.59 26.17 -18.67
CA ARG A 543 -12.04 26.44 -18.75
C ARG A 543 -12.30 27.79 -19.39
N LYS A 544 -11.64 28.86 -18.93
CA LYS A 544 -11.84 30.22 -19.47
C LYS A 544 -11.48 30.25 -20.96
N MET A 545 -10.32 29.72 -21.33
CA MET A 545 -9.78 29.71 -22.70
C MET A 545 -10.69 28.97 -23.68
N THR A 546 -11.31 27.86 -23.27
CA THR A 546 -12.12 27.01 -24.15
C THR A 546 -13.58 27.43 -24.25
N LYS A 547 -14.00 28.56 -23.66
CA LYS A 547 -15.35 29.09 -23.88
C LYS A 547 -15.55 29.56 -25.32
N ARG A 548 -16.81 29.68 -25.76
CA ARG A 548 -17.18 30.05 -27.14
C ARG A 548 -16.90 31.53 -27.47
N ASP A 549 -16.90 32.38 -26.46
CA ASP A 549 -16.70 33.83 -26.50
C ASP A 549 -15.23 34.27 -26.54
N VAL A 550 -14.27 33.34 -26.45
CA VAL A 550 -12.84 33.66 -26.45
C VAL A 550 -12.25 33.65 -27.86
N PHE A 551 -11.79 34.83 -28.27
CA PHE A 551 -11.08 35.05 -29.53
C PHE A 551 -9.66 35.55 -29.29
N LEU A 552 -8.75 35.13 -30.15
CA LEU A 552 -7.34 35.51 -30.13
C LEU A 552 -7.00 36.29 -31.40
N GLU A 553 -6.30 37.40 -31.20
CA GLU A 553 -5.70 38.15 -32.30
C GLU A 553 -4.44 37.44 -32.83
N LYS A 554 -3.98 37.86 -34.01
CA LYS A 554 -2.90 37.20 -34.74
C LYS A 554 -1.57 37.21 -33.95
N ASP A 555 -1.24 38.32 -33.32
CA ASP A 555 -0.04 38.52 -32.49
C ASP A 555 -0.06 37.65 -31.23
N GLN A 556 -1.20 37.59 -30.53
CA GLN A 556 -1.41 36.72 -29.38
C GLN A 556 -1.28 35.25 -29.79
N MET A 557 -1.93 34.85 -30.90
CA MET A 557 -1.86 33.49 -31.42
C MET A 557 -0.42 33.09 -31.74
N MET A 558 0.33 33.94 -32.46
CA MET A 558 1.74 33.69 -32.77
C MET A 558 2.61 33.55 -31.52
N THR A 559 2.38 34.39 -30.51
CA THR A 559 3.11 34.32 -29.24
C THR A 559 2.84 33.00 -28.51
N LEU A 560 1.58 32.56 -28.46
CA LEU A 560 1.19 31.32 -27.81
C LEU A 560 1.71 30.08 -28.54
N LEU A 561 1.75 30.10 -29.88
CA LEU A 561 2.34 29.04 -30.68
C LEU A 561 3.83 28.83 -30.40
N MET A 562 4.58 29.90 -30.09
CA MET A 562 6.01 29.78 -29.75
C MET A 562 6.26 29.01 -28.45
N PHE A 563 5.27 28.90 -27.56
CA PHE A 563 5.36 28.13 -26.32
C PHE A 563 4.97 26.66 -26.49
N LEU A 564 4.55 26.25 -27.69
CA LEU A 564 4.20 24.87 -28.01
C LEU A 564 5.43 24.15 -28.61
N PRO A 565 6.05 23.19 -27.90
CA PRO A 565 7.24 22.50 -28.39
C PRO A 565 6.99 21.62 -29.62
N ILE A 566 5.75 21.13 -29.80
CA ILE A 566 5.33 20.24 -30.89
C ILE A 566 4.81 20.99 -32.12
N TRP A 567 4.95 22.32 -32.16
CA TRP A 567 4.43 23.10 -33.27
C TRP A 567 5.13 22.76 -34.58
N ASP A 568 4.34 22.49 -35.62
CA ASP A 568 4.80 22.12 -36.96
C ASP A 568 5.24 23.32 -37.82
N GLY A 569 5.23 24.53 -37.25
CA GLY A 569 5.55 25.78 -37.94
C GLY A 569 4.40 26.35 -38.77
N LYS A 570 3.22 25.72 -38.77
CA LYS A 570 2.06 26.18 -39.54
C LYS A 570 1.04 26.85 -38.63
N VAL A 571 0.67 28.09 -38.98
CA VAL A 571 -0.43 28.78 -38.30
C VAL A 571 -1.74 28.26 -38.90
N PRO A 572 -2.70 27.77 -38.10
CA PRO A 572 -3.94 27.25 -38.65
C PRO A 572 -4.79 28.37 -39.24
N MET A 573 -5.72 28.03 -40.15
CA MET A 573 -6.65 28.99 -40.74
C MET A 573 -7.59 29.56 -39.68
N PRO A 574 -7.74 30.89 -39.52
CA PRO A 574 -8.59 31.46 -38.48
C PRO A 574 -10.06 31.05 -38.64
N ALA A 575 -10.74 30.78 -37.52
CA ALA A 575 -12.15 30.44 -37.51
C ALA A 575 -13.04 31.56 -38.08
N ILE A 576 -12.63 32.83 -37.89
CA ILE A 576 -13.29 34.01 -38.47
C ILE A 576 -12.29 34.70 -39.39
N LEU A 577 -12.62 34.86 -40.68
CA LEU A 577 -11.75 35.53 -41.64
C LEU A 577 -12.08 37.03 -41.80
N LYS A 578 -13.36 37.40 -41.71
CA LYS A 578 -13.86 38.77 -41.85
C LYS A 578 -14.73 39.12 -40.64
N PRO A 579 -14.70 40.37 -40.13
CA PRO A 579 -13.97 41.54 -40.64
C PRO A 579 -12.47 41.54 -40.30
N LYS A 580 -12.05 40.79 -39.28
CA LYS A 580 -10.64 40.58 -38.89
C LYS A 580 -10.37 39.09 -38.73
N PRO A 581 -9.13 38.62 -38.98
CA PRO A 581 -8.76 37.23 -38.72
C PRO A 581 -8.71 36.98 -37.21
N LEU A 582 -9.62 36.14 -36.71
CA LEU A 582 -9.68 35.75 -35.30
C LEU A 582 -9.64 34.23 -35.15
N TRP A 583 -8.82 33.76 -34.23
CA TRP A 583 -8.75 32.37 -33.81
C TRP A 583 -9.57 32.16 -32.55
N THR A 584 -10.08 30.95 -32.35
CA THR A 584 -10.77 30.62 -31.09
C THR A 584 -9.80 29.97 -30.10
N GLY A 585 -10.08 30.10 -28.81
CA GLY A 585 -9.29 29.37 -27.80
C GLY A 585 -9.37 27.84 -27.94
N LYS A 586 -10.49 27.29 -28.45
CA LYS A 586 -10.61 25.85 -28.78
C LYS A 586 -9.67 25.44 -29.91
N GLN A 587 -9.51 26.30 -30.92
CA GLN A 587 -8.61 26.05 -32.03
C GLN A 587 -7.15 26.00 -31.58
N LEU A 588 -6.74 26.93 -30.70
CA LEU A 588 -5.42 26.85 -30.07
C LEU A 588 -5.27 25.58 -29.23
N PHE A 589 -6.29 25.22 -28.43
CA PHE A 589 -6.26 24.01 -27.61
C PHE A 589 -6.12 22.73 -28.46
N SER A 590 -6.73 22.69 -29.65
CA SER A 590 -6.65 21.56 -30.58
C SER A 590 -5.22 21.29 -31.02
N LEU A 591 -4.41 22.33 -31.24
CA LEU A 591 -2.99 22.18 -31.60
C LEU A 591 -2.13 21.57 -30.48
N ILE A 592 -2.61 21.66 -29.22
CA ILE A 592 -1.91 21.09 -28.07
C ILE A 592 -2.15 19.57 -28.02
N ILE A 593 -3.32 19.11 -28.46
CA ILE A 593 -3.71 17.69 -28.42
C ILE A 593 -2.87 16.95 -29.47
N PRO A 594 -2.08 15.94 -29.05
CA PRO A 594 -1.25 15.20 -30.00
C PRO A 594 -2.06 14.10 -30.69
N GLY A 595 -1.72 13.82 -31.95
CA GLY A 595 -2.21 12.66 -32.70
C GLY A 595 -3.72 12.64 -32.95
N ASN A 596 -4.23 11.46 -33.31
CA ASN A 596 -5.59 11.27 -33.81
C ASN A 596 -6.51 10.70 -32.73
N VAL A 597 -6.76 11.49 -31.70
CA VAL A 597 -7.49 11.05 -30.50
C VAL A 597 -8.96 11.41 -30.59
N ASN A 598 -9.82 10.50 -30.13
CA ASN A 598 -11.27 10.66 -30.15
C ASN A 598 -11.86 10.57 -28.73
N LEU A 599 -12.65 11.56 -28.32
CA LEU A 599 -13.24 11.63 -26.99
C LEU A 599 -14.61 12.32 -26.98
N ILE A 600 -15.57 11.73 -26.27
CA ILE A 600 -16.86 12.36 -25.94
C ILE A 600 -17.01 12.47 -24.43
N ARG A 601 -17.24 13.68 -23.92
CA ARG A 601 -17.46 13.96 -22.49
C ARG A 601 -18.48 15.06 -22.28
N THR A 602 -18.93 15.20 -21.03
CA THR A 602 -19.83 16.27 -20.61
C THR A 602 -19.14 17.19 -19.61
N HIS A 603 -19.46 18.48 -19.68
CA HIS A 603 -19.00 19.50 -18.76
C HIS A 603 -19.65 19.33 -17.36
N SER A 604 -19.16 20.08 -16.37
CA SER A 604 -19.69 20.02 -15.00
C SER A 604 -21.13 20.53 -14.88
N THR A 605 -21.55 21.45 -15.75
CA THR A 605 -22.88 22.08 -15.76
C THR A 605 -23.76 21.60 -16.90
N HIS A 606 -23.45 20.43 -17.48
CA HIS A 606 -24.31 19.84 -18.50
C HIS A 606 -25.68 19.48 -17.89
N PRO A 607 -26.79 20.02 -18.40
CA PRO A 607 -28.14 19.68 -17.96
C PRO A 607 -28.54 18.29 -18.47
N ASP A 608 -29.16 17.48 -17.60
CA ASP A 608 -29.50 16.09 -17.93
C ASP A 608 -30.55 16.00 -19.07
N GLU A 609 -31.45 16.98 -19.18
CA GLU A 609 -32.51 17.04 -20.21
C GLU A 609 -31.96 17.26 -21.64
N GLU A 610 -30.73 17.75 -21.77
CA GLU A 610 -30.14 18.08 -23.09
C GLU A 610 -29.77 16.83 -23.91
N ASP A 611 -29.44 15.71 -23.26
CA ASP A 611 -29.10 14.46 -23.96
C ASP A 611 -30.32 13.75 -24.56
N ASP A 612 -31.52 13.99 -24.02
CA ASP A 612 -32.81 13.47 -24.50
C ASP A 612 -33.53 14.48 -25.43
N GLY A 613 -33.11 15.75 -25.40
CA GLY A 613 -33.68 16.82 -26.21
C GLY A 613 -33.17 16.87 -27.66
N PRO A 614 -33.75 17.77 -28.48
CA PRO A 614 -33.38 17.94 -29.89
C PRO A 614 -31.96 18.50 -30.09
N PHE A 615 -31.41 19.22 -29.10
CA PHE A 615 -30.11 19.91 -29.19
C PHE A 615 -28.92 19.08 -28.70
N LYS A 616 -29.05 17.75 -28.64
CA LYS A 616 -28.04 16.81 -28.13
C LYS A 616 -26.62 16.98 -28.68
N TRP A 617 -26.49 17.30 -29.96
CA TRP A 617 -25.20 17.40 -30.66
C TRP A 617 -24.76 18.84 -30.92
N ILE A 618 -25.68 19.80 -30.78
CA ILE A 618 -25.40 21.24 -30.90
C ILE A 618 -25.71 21.91 -29.57
N SER A 619 -24.84 21.67 -28.58
CA SER A 619 -25.13 22.05 -27.21
C SER A 619 -25.26 23.58 -27.06
N PRO A 620 -26.43 24.12 -26.65
CA PRO A 620 -26.61 25.56 -26.53
C PRO A 620 -25.64 26.18 -25.52
N GLY A 621 -25.45 25.50 -24.38
CA GLY A 621 -24.55 25.91 -23.31
C GLY A 621 -23.09 25.50 -23.50
N ASP A 622 -22.72 24.98 -24.68
CA ASP A 622 -21.35 24.51 -24.97
C ASP A 622 -20.84 23.48 -23.94
N THR A 623 -21.72 22.56 -23.54
CA THR A 623 -21.52 21.65 -22.41
C THR A 623 -20.98 20.28 -22.84
N LYS A 624 -21.17 19.89 -24.11
CA LYS A 624 -20.75 18.58 -24.62
C LYS A 624 -19.40 18.68 -25.31
N VAL A 625 -18.39 18.11 -24.67
CA VAL A 625 -17.01 18.09 -25.13
C VAL A 625 -16.85 16.99 -26.16
N LEU A 626 -16.59 17.38 -27.41
CA LEU A 626 -16.34 16.50 -28.54
C LEU A 626 -14.95 16.78 -29.08
N ILE A 627 -14.05 15.82 -28.95
CA ILE A 627 -12.73 15.83 -29.57
C ILE A 627 -12.75 14.73 -30.63
N GLU A 628 -12.43 15.11 -31.86
CA GLU A 628 -12.44 14.22 -33.00
C GLU A 628 -11.16 14.41 -33.79
N HIS A 629 -10.43 13.32 -34.03
CA HIS A 629 -9.15 13.32 -34.75
C HIS A 629 -8.14 14.36 -34.22
N GLY A 630 -8.08 14.52 -32.90
CA GLY A 630 -7.20 15.50 -32.25
C GLY A 630 -7.75 16.94 -32.20
N GLU A 631 -8.90 17.23 -32.81
CA GLU A 631 -9.48 18.57 -32.83
C GLU A 631 -10.65 18.71 -31.84
N LEU A 632 -10.65 19.80 -31.05
CA LEU A 632 -11.73 20.14 -30.14
C LEU A 632 -12.85 20.89 -30.90
N ILE A 633 -13.87 20.15 -31.33
CA ILE A 633 -14.99 20.68 -32.11
C ILE A 633 -15.93 21.52 -31.24
N SER A 634 -16.39 20.96 -30.11
CA SER A 634 -17.36 21.61 -29.24
C SER A 634 -17.08 21.34 -27.76
N GLY A 635 -17.62 22.20 -26.90
CA GLY A 635 -17.64 21.98 -25.46
C GLY A 635 -16.54 22.70 -24.67
N ILE A 636 -16.86 23.03 -23.42
CA ILE A 636 -15.93 23.67 -22.48
C ILE A 636 -15.16 22.61 -21.69
N VAL A 637 -13.83 22.70 -21.73
CA VAL A 637 -12.95 21.75 -21.06
C VAL A 637 -12.91 22.05 -19.55
N CYS A 638 -13.11 21.03 -18.72
CA CYS A 638 -13.04 21.14 -17.25
C CYS A 638 -12.34 19.93 -16.62
N LYS A 639 -12.40 19.83 -15.28
CA LYS A 639 -11.85 18.69 -14.51
C LYS A 639 -12.30 17.32 -15.04
N LYS A 640 -13.53 17.19 -15.55
CA LYS A 640 -14.04 15.92 -16.11
C LYS A 640 -13.31 15.49 -17.39
N THR A 641 -12.68 16.43 -18.10
CA THR A 641 -11.98 16.21 -19.36
C THR A 641 -10.47 16.12 -19.17
N VAL A 642 -9.84 17.06 -18.46
CA VAL A 642 -8.35 17.11 -18.29
C VAL A 642 -7.85 16.75 -16.89
N GLY A 643 -8.76 16.42 -15.97
CA GLY A 643 -8.42 15.97 -14.62
C GLY A 643 -8.21 14.45 -14.51
N ALA A 644 -7.96 14.01 -13.28
CA ALA A 644 -7.73 12.62 -12.88
C ALA A 644 -9.02 11.76 -12.82
N SER A 645 -9.85 11.81 -13.88
CA SER A 645 -11.10 11.02 -13.98
C SER A 645 -10.95 9.86 -14.96
N SER A 646 -11.73 8.79 -14.76
CA SER A 646 -11.76 7.66 -15.70
C SER A 646 -12.32 8.13 -17.05
N GLY A 647 -11.62 7.79 -18.13
CA GLY A 647 -11.98 8.22 -19.49
C GLY A 647 -11.79 9.72 -19.72
N SER A 648 -10.90 10.37 -18.95
CA SER A 648 -10.43 11.72 -19.26
C SER A 648 -9.52 11.71 -20.49
N LEU A 649 -9.26 12.87 -21.08
CA LEU A 649 -8.34 13.03 -22.20
C LEU A 649 -6.95 12.47 -21.87
N MET A 650 -6.46 12.67 -20.64
CA MET A 650 -5.19 12.10 -20.18
C MET A 650 -5.19 10.57 -20.18
N HIS A 651 -6.34 9.98 -19.80
CA HIS A 651 -6.50 8.53 -19.81
C HIS A 651 -6.44 7.98 -21.23
N VAL A 652 -7.21 8.59 -22.14
CA VAL A 652 -7.26 8.19 -23.55
C VAL A 652 -5.89 8.32 -24.19
N LEU A 653 -5.19 9.44 -23.99
CA LEU A 653 -3.86 9.68 -24.56
C LEU A 653 -2.84 8.64 -24.11
N PHE A 654 -2.85 8.30 -22.81
CA PHE A 654 -1.94 7.29 -22.28
C PHE A 654 -2.19 5.92 -22.92
N VAL A 655 -3.47 5.53 -23.03
CA VAL A 655 -3.83 4.24 -23.62
C VAL A 655 -3.52 4.24 -25.12
N GLU A 656 -3.93 5.26 -25.87
CA GLU A 656 -3.80 5.24 -27.34
C GLU A 656 -2.38 5.50 -27.83
N LEU A 657 -1.72 6.56 -27.35
CA LEU A 657 -0.43 7.05 -27.86
C LEU A 657 0.76 6.66 -26.97
N GLY A 658 0.50 6.11 -25.78
CA GLY A 658 1.52 5.69 -24.84
C GLY A 658 1.93 6.77 -23.82
N HIS A 659 2.78 6.34 -22.89
CA HIS A 659 3.12 7.09 -21.69
C HIS A 659 4.00 8.33 -21.94
N GLU A 660 4.89 8.30 -22.93
CA GLU A 660 5.80 9.43 -23.22
C GLU A 660 5.04 10.63 -23.79
N VAL A 661 4.18 10.39 -24.78
CA VAL A 661 3.33 11.41 -25.40
C VAL A 661 2.35 11.99 -24.38
N ALA A 662 1.71 11.12 -23.59
CA ALA A 662 0.83 11.55 -22.51
C ALA A 662 1.57 12.41 -21.47
N GLY A 663 2.80 12.03 -21.11
CA GLY A 663 3.64 12.82 -20.20
C GLY A 663 4.00 14.19 -20.76
N ALA A 664 4.34 14.28 -22.05
CA ALA A 664 4.71 15.53 -22.71
C ALA A 664 3.52 16.49 -22.80
N PHE A 665 2.33 15.95 -23.04
CA PHE A 665 1.08 16.71 -23.13
C PHE A 665 0.78 17.54 -21.87
N TYR A 666 1.10 17.03 -20.67
CA TYR A 666 0.98 17.83 -19.44
C TYR A 666 1.82 19.11 -19.51
N GLY A 667 3.06 19.01 -20.01
CA GLY A 667 3.94 20.15 -20.19
C GLY A 667 3.37 21.12 -21.23
N HIS A 668 2.95 20.63 -22.39
CA HIS A 668 2.43 21.47 -23.49
C HIS A 668 1.18 22.27 -23.09
N ILE A 669 0.23 21.64 -22.39
CA ILE A 669 -0.95 22.36 -21.90
C ILE A 669 -0.53 23.43 -20.91
N GLN A 670 0.33 23.10 -19.95
CA GLN A 670 0.72 24.05 -18.91
C GLN A 670 1.48 25.24 -19.49
N THR A 671 2.43 25.03 -20.41
CA THR A 671 3.18 26.14 -21.01
C THR A 671 2.26 27.08 -21.79
N VAL A 672 1.42 26.56 -22.67
CA VAL A 672 0.54 27.41 -23.51
C VAL A 672 -0.53 28.10 -22.66
N VAL A 673 -1.21 27.36 -21.80
CA VAL A 673 -2.35 27.90 -21.03
C VAL A 673 -1.89 28.88 -19.95
N ASN A 674 -0.76 28.62 -19.29
CA ASN A 674 -0.28 29.57 -18.28
C ASN A 674 0.18 30.87 -18.93
N ASN A 675 0.79 30.83 -20.12
CA ASN A 675 1.13 32.04 -20.87
C ASN A 675 -0.12 32.77 -21.38
N TRP A 676 -1.17 32.05 -21.78
CA TRP A 676 -2.47 32.66 -22.08
C TRP A 676 -3.09 33.31 -20.84
N LEU A 677 -3.00 32.67 -19.68
CA LEU A 677 -3.49 33.22 -18.42
C LEU A 677 -2.73 34.49 -17.99
N LEU A 678 -1.45 34.63 -18.35
CA LEU A 678 -0.70 35.87 -18.13
C LEU A 678 -1.26 37.06 -18.92
N LEU A 679 -1.84 36.81 -20.10
CA LEU A 679 -2.51 37.84 -20.92
C LEU A 679 -3.90 38.18 -20.36
N GLU A 680 -4.67 37.16 -20.01
CA GLU A 680 -6.06 37.29 -19.57
C GLU A 680 -6.20 37.76 -18.11
N GLY A 681 -5.35 37.24 -17.21
CA GLY A 681 -5.44 37.44 -15.78
C GLY A 681 -6.58 36.65 -15.09
N HIS A 682 -6.35 36.31 -13.82
CA HIS A 682 -7.39 35.80 -12.93
C HIS A 682 -7.09 36.24 -11.51
N SER A 683 -8.12 36.68 -10.80
CA SER A 683 -8.04 37.12 -9.40
C SER A 683 -9.35 36.79 -8.71
N ILE A 684 -9.37 36.83 -7.39
CA ILE A 684 -10.58 36.74 -6.57
C ILE A 684 -10.55 37.86 -5.54
N GLY A 685 -11.67 38.57 -5.40
CA GLY A 685 -11.82 39.64 -4.42
C GLY A 685 -13.03 39.45 -3.52
N ILE A 686 -13.21 40.37 -2.57
CA ILE A 686 -14.41 40.38 -1.71
C ILE A 686 -15.69 40.57 -2.52
N GLY A 687 -15.62 41.29 -3.63
CA GLY A 687 -16.75 41.50 -4.54
C GLY A 687 -17.33 40.21 -5.12
N ASP A 688 -16.51 39.16 -5.30
CA ASP A 688 -16.96 37.86 -5.77
C ASP A 688 -17.79 37.08 -4.72
N THR A 689 -17.79 37.55 -3.48
CA THR A 689 -18.54 36.93 -2.37
C THR A 689 -19.83 37.66 -2.01
N ILE A 690 -20.08 38.82 -2.62
CA ILE A 690 -21.27 39.63 -2.35
C ILE A 690 -22.41 39.12 -3.24
N ALA A 691 -23.56 38.82 -2.63
CA ALA A 691 -24.79 38.51 -3.36
C ALA A 691 -25.64 39.77 -3.57
N ASP A 692 -26.54 39.72 -4.56
CA ASP A 692 -27.50 40.78 -4.79
C ASP A 692 -28.41 41.00 -3.56
N PRO A 693 -28.81 42.25 -3.25
CA PRO A 693 -29.68 42.54 -2.12
C PRO A 693 -30.99 41.73 -2.12
N GLN A 694 -31.57 41.49 -3.30
CA GLN A 694 -32.76 40.67 -3.43
C GLN A 694 -32.54 39.21 -3.00
N THR A 695 -31.38 38.66 -3.36
CA THR A 695 -30.99 37.31 -2.94
C THR A 695 -30.74 37.26 -1.44
N TYR A 696 -30.17 38.31 -0.86
CA TYR A 696 -29.97 38.40 0.59
C TYR A 696 -31.29 38.40 1.36
N ILE A 697 -32.30 39.13 0.86
CA ILE A 697 -33.67 39.11 1.43
C ILE A 697 -34.28 37.70 1.34
N ASP A 698 -34.13 37.03 0.20
CA ASP A 698 -34.60 35.65 0.01
C ASP A 698 -33.93 34.66 0.99
N ILE A 699 -32.62 34.81 1.19
CA ILE A 699 -31.84 34.02 2.15
C ILE A 699 -32.36 34.26 3.58
N GLN A 700 -32.53 35.51 3.99
CA GLN A 700 -33.04 35.84 5.32
C GLN A 700 -34.47 35.32 5.55
N ASN A 701 -35.35 35.45 4.55
CA ASN A 701 -36.71 34.93 4.63
C ASN A 701 -36.73 33.40 4.75
N THR A 702 -35.85 32.71 4.00
CA THR A 702 -35.71 31.25 4.06
C THR A 702 -35.23 30.79 5.44
N ILE A 703 -34.22 31.48 6.01
CA ILE A 703 -33.71 31.17 7.36
C ILE A 703 -34.76 31.45 8.43
N LYS A 704 -35.45 32.59 8.34
CA LYS A 704 -36.51 32.97 9.30
C LYS A 704 -37.65 31.95 9.28
N LYS A 705 -38.07 31.50 8.10
CA LYS A 705 -39.07 30.44 7.94
C LYS A 705 -38.60 29.14 8.59
N ALA A 706 -37.36 28.72 8.33
CA ALA A 706 -36.81 27.51 8.95
C ALA A 706 -36.72 27.61 10.48
N LYS A 707 -36.39 28.79 11.04
CA LYS A 707 -36.43 29.03 12.49
C LYS A 707 -37.85 28.89 13.05
N MET A 708 -38.86 29.42 12.36
CA MET A 708 -40.27 29.25 12.74
C MET A 708 -40.72 27.80 12.69
N ASP A 709 -40.37 27.07 11.63
CA ASP A 709 -40.67 25.64 11.50
C ASP A 709 -40.06 24.82 12.66
N VAL A 710 -38.86 25.18 13.11
CA VAL A 710 -38.21 24.54 14.28
C VAL A 710 -38.95 24.87 15.58
N ILE A 711 -39.41 26.11 15.77
CA ILE A 711 -40.19 26.50 16.94
C ILE A 711 -41.51 25.72 17.00
N GLU A 712 -42.20 25.56 15.87
CA GLU A 712 -43.42 24.76 15.78
C GLU A 712 -43.16 23.29 16.18
N VAL A 713 -42.04 22.72 15.76
CA VAL A 713 -41.64 21.35 16.18
C VAL A 713 -41.32 21.29 17.67
N ILE A 714 -40.73 22.34 18.25
CA ILE A 714 -40.49 22.44 19.71
C ILE A 714 -41.82 22.51 20.46
N GLU A 715 -42.78 23.31 19.99
CA GLU A 715 -44.11 23.43 20.60
C GLU A 715 -44.87 22.10 20.55
N LYS A 716 -44.87 21.41 19.40
CA LYS A 716 -45.44 20.06 19.27
C LYS A 716 -44.79 19.06 20.22
N ALA A 717 -43.46 19.15 20.40
CA ALA A 717 -42.75 18.28 21.34
C ALA A 717 -43.05 18.62 22.81
N HIS A 718 -43.36 19.88 23.14
CA HIS A 718 -43.76 20.29 24.49
C HIS A 718 -45.23 19.92 24.81
N ASN A 719 -46.10 19.91 23.80
CA ASN A 719 -47.51 19.53 23.93
C ASN A 719 -47.75 18.02 23.80
N ASP A 720 -46.69 17.22 23.67
CA ASP A 720 -46.74 15.77 23.40
C ASP A 720 -47.48 15.38 22.10
N ASP A 721 -47.61 16.30 21.15
CA ASP A 721 -48.20 16.07 19.82
C ASP A 721 -47.23 15.39 18.83
N LEU A 722 -45.96 15.25 19.22
CA LEU A 722 -44.93 14.64 18.37
C LEU A 722 -44.84 13.12 18.59
N GLU A 723 -45.18 12.33 17.59
CA GLU A 723 -45.07 10.88 17.68
C GLU A 723 -43.62 10.40 17.40
N PRO A 724 -43.08 9.45 18.20
CA PRO A 724 -41.77 8.89 17.96
C PRO A 724 -41.76 8.01 16.70
N THR A 725 -40.80 8.25 15.81
CA THR A 725 -40.58 7.37 14.66
C THR A 725 -40.15 5.96 15.11
N PRO A 726 -40.55 4.88 14.40
CA PRO A 726 -40.23 3.52 14.81
C PRO A 726 -38.72 3.29 15.03
N GLY A 727 -38.36 2.70 16.18
CA GLY A 727 -36.97 2.44 16.54
C GLY A 727 -36.19 3.65 17.09
N ASN A 728 -36.79 4.85 17.10
CA ASN A 728 -36.22 6.04 17.69
C ASN A 728 -36.95 6.44 18.98
N THR A 729 -36.21 7.04 19.90
CA THR A 729 -36.82 7.76 21.03
C THR A 729 -37.49 9.05 20.54
N LEU A 730 -38.45 9.58 21.32
CA LEU A 730 -39.08 10.87 21.04
C LEU A 730 -38.06 11.98 20.83
N ARG A 731 -37.04 12.05 21.70
CA ARG A 731 -35.95 13.03 21.60
C ARG A 731 -35.09 12.85 20.35
N GLN A 732 -34.82 11.62 19.92
CA GLN A 732 -34.10 11.37 18.67
C GLN A 732 -34.94 11.77 17.45
N THR A 733 -36.24 11.48 17.47
CA THR A 733 -37.17 11.89 16.41
C THR A 733 -37.19 13.40 16.28
N PHE A 734 -37.33 14.11 17.40
CA PHE A 734 -37.22 15.57 17.48
C PHE A 734 -35.90 16.09 16.88
N GLU A 735 -34.76 15.56 17.34
CA GLU A 735 -33.43 15.99 16.85
C GLU A 735 -33.24 15.69 15.35
N ASN A 736 -33.76 14.56 14.85
CA ASN A 736 -33.69 14.21 13.43
C ASN A 736 -34.52 15.18 12.58
N GLN A 737 -35.73 15.52 13.01
CA GLN A 737 -36.61 16.46 12.30
C GLN A 737 -36.02 17.87 12.27
N VAL A 738 -35.49 18.37 13.41
CA VAL A 738 -34.84 19.68 13.48
C VAL A 738 -33.60 19.74 12.61
N ASN A 739 -32.72 18.72 12.66
CA ASN A 739 -31.54 18.67 11.80
C ASN A 739 -31.91 18.64 10.30
N ARG A 740 -32.99 17.94 9.93
CA ARG A 740 -33.46 17.93 8.54
C ARG A 740 -33.87 19.33 8.08
N ILE A 741 -34.71 20.02 8.86
CA ILE A 741 -35.16 21.39 8.55
C ILE A 741 -33.98 22.35 8.37
N LEU A 742 -33.00 22.31 9.29
CA LEU A 742 -31.84 23.21 9.25
C LEU A 742 -30.88 22.90 8.10
N ASN A 743 -30.70 21.62 7.73
CA ASN A 743 -29.90 21.26 6.56
C ASN A 743 -30.61 21.64 5.25
N ASP A 744 -31.92 21.40 5.15
CA ASP A 744 -32.72 21.79 3.99
C ASP A 744 -32.69 23.31 3.79
N ALA A 745 -32.73 24.08 4.88
CA ALA A 745 -32.61 25.53 4.85
C ALA A 745 -31.26 25.97 4.28
N ARG A 746 -30.14 25.40 4.77
CA ARG A 746 -28.79 25.69 4.27
C ARG A 746 -28.66 25.35 2.78
N ASP A 747 -29.18 24.22 2.34
CA ASP A 747 -29.04 23.77 0.96
C ASP A 747 -29.89 24.65 0.00
N LYS A 748 -31.07 25.10 0.44
CA LYS A 748 -31.90 26.06 -0.30
C LYS A 748 -31.24 27.44 -0.41
N THR A 749 -30.74 28.00 0.70
CA THR A 749 -30.05 29.31 0.68
C THR A 749 -28.78 29.24 -0.17
N GLY A 750 -28.04 28.14 -0.10
CA GLY A 750 -26.87 27.89 -0.95
C GLY A 750 -27.21 27.79 -2.44
N ALA A 751 -28.33 27.14 -2.79
CA ALA A 751 -28.79 27.07 -4.18
C ALA A 751 -29.26 28.44 -4.70
N SER A 752 -29.95 29.23 -3.89
CA SER A 752 -30.36 30.60 -4.23
C SER A 752 -29.12 31.48 -4.48
N ALA A 753 -28.14 31.45 -3.57
CA ALA A 753 -26.88 32.16 -3.74
C ALA A 753 -26.10 31.74 -4.99
N GLN A 754 -26.07 30.46 -5.36
CA GLN A 754 -25.38 30.02 -6.58
C GLN A 754 -26.04 30.49 -7.87
N LYS A 755 -27.37 30.58 -7.86
CA LYS A 755 -28.15 31.04 -9.01
C LYS A 755 -27.97 32.54 -9.25
N SER A 756 -27.83 33.34 -8.19
CA SER A 756 -27.63 34.78 -8.32
C SER A 756 -26.24 35.16 -8.84
N LEU A 757 -25.21 34.34 -8.57
CA LEU A 757 -23.85 34.65 -9.04
C LEU A 757 -23.77 34.73 -10.56
N SER A 758 -23.24 35.85 -11.05
CA SER A 758 -22.96 36.08 -12.47
C SER A 758 -21.95 35.08 -13.03
N GLU A 759 -21.90 34.95 -14.35
CA GLU A 759 -20.93 34.08 -15.02
C GLU A 759 -19.48 34.59 -14.86
N PHE A 760 -19.32 35.92 -14.74
CA PHE A 760 -18.02 36.60 -14.56
C PHE A 760 -17.45 36.45 -13.15
N ASN A 761 -18.24 35.93 -12.20
CA ASN A 761 -17.80 35.74 -10.83
C ASN A 761 -16.61 34.75 -10.78
N ASN A 762 -15.49 35.19 -10.21
CA ASN A 762 -14.26 34.40 -10.19
C ASN A 762 -14.36 33.19 -9.27
N PHE A 763 -15.12 33.31 -8.18
CA PHE A 763 -15.33 32.20 -7.26
C PHE A 763 -16.14 31.07 -7.91
N LYS A 764 -17.20 31.43 -8.64
CA LYS A 764 -17.97 30.50 -9.48
C LYS A 764 -17.08 29.90 -10.57
N ALA A 765 -16.19 30.67 -11.17
CA ALA A 765 -15.32 30.18 -12.22
C ALA A 765 -14.37 29.05 -11.76
N MET A 766 -13.79 29.17 -10.57
CA MET A 766 -12.95 28.13 -9.96
C MET A 766 -13.73 26.87 -9.57
N VAL A 767 -14.95 27.04 -9.05
CA VAL A 767 -15.79 25.90 -8.64
C VAL A 767 -16.32 25.14 -9.84
N VAL A 768 -16.71 25.84 -10.92
CA VAL A 768 -17.20 25.19 -12.16
C VAL A 768 -16.05 24.50 -12.92
N SER A 769 -14.85 25.11 -12.96
CA SER A 769 -13.66 24.45 -13.54
C SER A 769 -13.28 23.20 -12.77
N GLY A 770 -13.52 23.20 -11.45
CA GLY A 770 -13.16 22.14 -10.52
C GLY A 770 -11.73 22.26 -9.99
N ALA A 771 -11.09 23.42 -10.15
CA ALA A 771 -9.73 23.69 -9.68
C ALA A 771 -9.67 23.74 -8.15
N LYS A 772 -10.49 24.60 -7.54
CA LYS A 772 -10.55 24.75 -6.08
C LYS A 772 -11.94 25.20 -5.64
N GLY A 773 -12.31 24.79 -4.44
CA GLY A 773 -13.61 25.07 -3.84
C GLY A 773 -14.70 24.11 -4.31
N SER A 774 -15.83 24.18 -3.62
CA SER A 774 -17.03 23.40 -3.89
C SER A 774 -18.26 24.30 -3.80
N LYS A 775 -19.40 23.77 -4.27
CA LYS A 775 -20.72 24.38 -4.11
C LYS A 775 -21.04 24.76 -2.65
N ILE A 776 -20.58 23.96 -1.69
CA ILE A 776 -20.77 24.22 -0.25
C ILE A 776 -19.96 25.44 0.19
N ASN A 777 -18.73 25.60 -0.30
CA ASN A 777 -17.90 26.75 0.08
C ASN A 777 -18.54 28.08 -0.37
N ILE A 778 -19.16 28.09 -1.57
CA ILE A 778 -19.96 29.23 -2.03
C ILE A 778 -21.10 29.53 -1.05
N SER A 779 -21.85 28.49 -0.67
CA SER A 779 -22.96 28.64 0.28
C SER A 779 -22.52 29.21 1.62
N GLN A 780 -21.41 28.75 2.18
CA GLN A 780 -20.95 29.16 3.52
C GLN A 780 -20.35 30.56 3.56
N VAL A 781 -19.67 30.97 2.48
CA VAL A 781 -19.07 32.30 2.39
C VAL A 781 -20.13 33.36 2.13
N ILE A 782 -21.13 33.06 1.30
CA ILE A 782 -22.11 34.04 0.82
C ILE A 782 -23.41 34.00 1.64
N ALA A 783 -24.00 32.81 1.85
CA ALA A 783 -25.34 32.65 2.39
C ALA A 783 -25.38 32.39 3.90
N CYS A 784 -25.05 31.17 4.35
CA CYS A 784 -24.97 30.82 5.76
C CYS A 784 -24.02 29.65 6.00
N VAL A 785 -23.32 29.63 7.13
CA VAL A 785 -22.39 28.55 7.48
C VAL A 785 -23.14 27.25 7.83
N GLY A 786 -24.27 27.37 8.54
CA GLY A 786 -25.17 26.27 8.88
C GLY A 786 -24.90 25.59 10.23
N GLN A 787 -25.57 24.46 10.47
CA GLN A 787 -25.52 23.72 11.74
C GLN A 787 -24.14 23.14 12.04
N GLN A 788 -23.59 23.44 13.22
CA GLN A 788 -22.38 22.82 13.76
C GLN A 788 -22.70 21.56 14.55
N ASN A 789 -21.94 20.50 14.32
CA ASN A 789 -22.13 19.21 14.98
C ASN A 789 -20.87 18.80 15.73
N VAL A 790 -21.07 18.08 16.83
CA VAL A 790 -20.04 17.41 17.63
C VAL A 790 -20.50 15.97 17.88
N GLU A 791 -19.68 14.98 17.55
CA GLU A 791 -20.02 13.54 17.66
C GLU A 791 -21.30 13.16 16.91
N GLY A 792 -21.57 13.82 15.77
CA GLY A 792 -22.77 13.58 14.95
C GLY A 792 -24.08 14.11 15.53
N LYS A 793 -24.02 14.89 16.61
CA LYS A 793 -25.18 15.57 17.23
C LYS A 793 -24.99 17.08 17.20
N ARG A 794 -26.08 17.84 17.34
CA ARG A 794 -26.01 19.27 17.65
C ARG A 794 -25.26 19.50 18.97
N ILE A 795 -24.73 20.71 19.16
CA ILE A 795 -23.87 21.04 20.31
C ILE A 795 -24.49 20.55 21.62
N PRO A 796 -23.83 19.67 22.39
CA PRO A 796 -24.39 19.11 23.62
C PRO A 796 -24.50 20.15 24.73
N PHE A 797 -25.33 19.88 25.73
CA PHE A 797 -25.40 20.72 26.92
C PHE A 797 -24.17 20.46 27.81
N GLY A 798 -23.15 21.31 27.70
CA GLY A 798 -21.96 21.27 28.54
C GLY A 798 -22.20 21.81 29.96
N PHE A 799 -23.12 22.76 30.11
CA PHE A 799 -23.58 23.26 31.40
C PHE A 799 -24.89 22.58 31.81
N ARG A 800 -25.33 22.78 33.05
CA ARG A 800 -26.59 22.23 33.58
C ARG A 800 -27.78 22.65 32.71
N LYS A 801 -28.20 21.73 31.82
CA LYS A 801 -29.32 21.89 30.87
C LYS A 801 -29.18 23.08 29.91
N ARG A 802 -27.96 23.50 29.54
CA ARG A 802 -27.73 24.57 28.55
C ARG A 802 -26.36 24.44 27.90
N THR A 803 -26.18 25.05 26.73
CA THR A 803 -24.93 25.00 25.96
C THR A 803 -23.92 26.03 26.44
N LEU A 804 -24.35 27.28 26.67
CA LEU A 804 -23.54 28.39 27.20
C LEU A 804 -24.28 29.08 28.36
N PRO A 805 -23.58 29.82 29.24
CA PRO A 805 -24.22 30.57 30.33
C PRO A 805 -25.15 31.69 29.85
N HIS A 806 -25.03 32.10 28.58
CA HIS A 806 -25.85 33.13 27.93
C HIS A 806 -27.25 32.64 27.54
N PHE A 807 -27.46 31.33 27.42
CA PHE A 807 -28.74 30.74 27.06
C PHE A 807 -29.55 30.32 28.29
N ILE A 808 -30.87 30.31 28.12
CA ILE A 808 -31.80 29.78 29.12
C ILE A 808 -31.64 28.26 29.26
N LYS A 809 -32.16 27.72 30.36
CA LYS A 809 -32.15 26.26 30.58
C LYS A 809 -33.17 25.59 29.68
N ASP A 810 -32.84 24.37 29.24
CA ASP A 810 -33.64 23.51 28.38
C ASP A 810 -33.97 24.18 27.01
N ASP A 811 -33.09 25.05 26.52
CA ASP A 811 -33.22 25.68 25.21
C ASP A 811 -32.78 24.75 24.08
N TYR A 812 -33.74 24.29 23.28
CA TYR A 812 -33.53 23.43 22.10
C TYR A 812 -33.55 24.19 20.76
N GLY A 813 -33.63 25.52 20.82
CA GLY A 813 -33.63 26.40 19.66
C GLY A 813 -32.36 26.28 18.80
N PRO A 814 -32.43 26.73 17.54
CA PRO A 814 -31.31 26.60 16.59
C PRO A 814 -30.07 27.37 17.07
N GLU A 815 -30.23 28.59 17.59
CA GLU A 815 -29.12 29.45 18.06
C GLU A 815 -28.39 28.86 19.26
N SER A 816 -29.14 28.37 20.26
CA SER A 816 -28.57 27.75 21.46
C SER A 816 -27.82 26.46 21.16
N ARG A 817 -28.26 25.72 20.12
CA ARG A 817 -27.72 24.40 19.76
C ARG A 817 -26.74 24.43 18.58
N GLY A 818 -26.19 25.60 18.25
CA GLY A 818 -25.06 25.74 17.32
C GLY A 818 -25.41 25.86 15.84
N PHE A 819 -26.61 26.33 15.50
CA PHE A 819 -26.91 26.78 14.14
C PHE A 819 -26.28 28.14 13.90
N VAL A 820 -25.43 28.24 12.88
CA VAL A 820 -24.81 29.49 12.46
C VAL A 820 -25.60 30.04 11.28
N GLU A 821 -26.35 31.11 11.53
CA GLU A 821 -27.17 31.73 10.49
C GLU A 821 -26.38 32.69 9.61
N ASN A 822 -25.33 33.28 10.15
CA ASN A 822 -24.47 34.21 9.43
C ASN A 822 -23.53 33.48 8.45
N SER A 823 -23.11 34.21 7.42
CA SER A 823 -22.06 33.78 6.50
C SER A 823 -20.68 34.27 6.97
N TYR A 824 -19.60 33.75 6.38
CA TYR A 824 -18.27 34.27 6.67
C TYR A 824 -18.09 35.74 6.26
N LEU A 825 -18.84 36.21 5.25
CA LEU A 825 -18.84 37.61 4.84
C LEU A 825 -19.51 38.51 5.88
N ALA A 826 -20.65 38.10 6.42
CA ALA A 826 -21.38 38.85 7.45
C ALA A 826 -20.64 38.86 8.80
N GLY A 827 -19.85 37.83 9.06
CA GLY A 827 -19.15 37.62 10.33
C GLY A 827 -19.99 36.83 11.33
N LEU A 828 -19.31 36.16 12.27
CA LEU A 828 -19.95 35.30 13.26
C LEU A 828 -20.19 36.05 14.58
N THR A 829 -21.33 35.80 15.22
CA THR A 829 -21.55 36.23 16.60
C THR A 829 -20.64 35.45 17.57
N PRO A 830 -20.38 35.94 18.80
CA PRO A 830 -19.50 35.25 19.75
C PRO A 830 -19.95 33.82 20.10
N SER A 831 -21.26 33.58 20.22
CA SER A 831 -21.83 32.24 20.44
C SER A 831 -21.62 31.33 19.24
N GLU A 832 -21.92 31.81 18.03
CA GLU A 832 -21.69 31.08 16.78
C GLU A 832 -20.21 30.75 16.58
N PHE A 833 -19.31 31.71 16.85
CA PHE A 833 -17.87 31.52 16.76
C PHE A 833 -17.39 30.41 17.69
N PHE A 834 -17.85 30.41 18.95
CA PHE A 834 -17.48 29.37 19.90
C PHE A 834 -17.98 27.98 19.47
N PHE A 835 -19.24 27.87 19.02
CA PHE A 835 -19.79 26.61 18.52
C PHE A 835 -19.09 26.13 17.25
N HIS A 836 -18.73 27.04 16.34
CA HIS A 836 -17.94 26.73 15.16
C HIS A 836 -16.54 26.24 15.53
N ALA A 837 -15.89 26.87 16.51
CA ALA A 837 -14.60 26.43 17.03
C ALA A 837 -14.68 25.04 17.69
N MET A 838 -15.77 24.71 18.39
CA MET A 838 -16.00 23.37 18.94
C MET A 838 -16.07 22.31 17.82
N GLY A 839 -16.86 22.56 16.76
CA GLY A 839 -16.95 21.66 15.61
C GLY A 839 -15.62 21.52 14.86
N GLY A 840 -14.91 22.64 14.65
CA GLY A 840 -13.58 22.63 14.04
C GLY A 840 -12.53 21.86 14.86
N ARG A 841 -12.61 21.91 16.19
CA ARG A 841 -11.71 21.20 17.10
C ARG A 841 -11.87 19.68 17.00
N GLU A 842 -13.10 19.17 16.84
CA GLU A 842 -13.35 17.75 16.59
C GLU A 842 -12.61 17.29 15.33
N GLY A 843 -12.75 18.02 14.22
CA GLY A 843 -12.07 17.71 12.96
C GLY A 843 -10.53 17.67 13.08
N LEU A 844 -9.95 18.59 13.85
CA LEU A 844 -8.50 18.61 14.14
C LEU A 844 -8.05 17.39 14.96
N ILE A 845 -8.80 17.02 16.00
CA ILE A 845 -8.50 15.87 16.85
C ILE A 845 -8.63 14.57 16.04
N ASP A 846 -9.71 14.42 15.28
CA ASP A 846 -9.96 13.26 14.44
C ASP A 846 -8.82 13.05 13.44
N THR A 847 -8.36 14.12 12.80
CA THR A 847 -7.24 14.08 11.86
C THR A 847 -5.97 13.57 12.54
N ALA A 848 -5.64 14.07 13.74
CA ALA A 848 -4.45 13.65 14.46
C ALA A 848 -4.51 12.18 14.93
N VAL A 849 -5.64 11.75 15.50
CA VAL A 849 -5.80 10.39 16.05
C VAL A 849 -5.87 9.35 14.94
N LYS A 850 -6.72 9.57 13.93
CA LYS A 850 -6.95 8.58 12.87
C LYS A 850 -5.73 8.42 11.97
N THR A 851 -4.88 9.44 11.77
CA THR A 851 -3.63 9.32 11.01
C THR A 851 -2.68 8.28 11.60
N ALA A 852 -2.58 8.19 12.93
CA ALA A 852 -1.76 7.18 13.59
C ALA A 852 -2.34 5.76 13.41
N GLU A 853 -3.68 5.63 13.44
CA GLU A 853 -4.37 4.35 13.25
C GLU A 853 -4.27 3.85 11.80
N THR A 854 -4.52 4.71 10.81
CA THR A 854 -4.47 4.33 9.39
C THR A 854 -3.06 3.93 8.98
N GLY A 855 -2.02 4.64 9.45
CA GLY A 855 -0.63 4.25 9.21
C GLY A 855 -0.27 2.89 9.82
N TYR A 856 -0.87 2.55 10.97
CA TYR A 856 -0.70 1.22 11.57
C TYR A 856 -1.43 0.12 10.77
N ILE A 857 -2.67 0.39 10.33
CA ILE A 857 -3.45 -0.51 9.47
C ILE A 857 -2.69 -0.77 8.16
N GLN A 858 -2.19 0.28 7.51
CA GLN A 858 -1.43 0.19 6.28
C GLN A 858 -0.23 -0.73 6.42
N ARG A 859 0.56 -0.54 7.49
CA ARG A 859 1.71 -1.41 7.77
C ARG A 859 1.31 -2.86 7.99
N ARG A 860 0.18 -3.12 8.66
CA ARG A 860 -0.31 -4.48 8.90
C ARG A 860 -0.74 -5.17 7.62
N LEU A 861 -1.43 -4.45 6.73
CA LEU A 861 -1.84 -4.96 5.42
C LEU A 861 -0.60 -5.33 4.58
N ILE A 862 0.38 -4.43 4.50
CA ILE A 862 1.64 -4.69 3.78
C ILE A 862 2.34 -5.91 4.37
N LYS A 863 2.50 -5.99 5.70
CA LYS A 863 3.20 -7.12 6.32
C LYS A 863 2.49 -8.46 6.18
N ALA A 864 1.18 -8.46 5.97
CA ALA A 864 0.43 -9.69 5.70
C ALA A 864 0.61 -10.16 4.24
N MET A 865 0.78 -9.23 3.29
CA MET A 865 0.71 -9.51 1.85
C MET A 865 2.02 -9.25 1.09
N GLU A 866 3.11 -8.84 1.75
CA GLU A 866 4.36 -8.43 1.08
C GLU A 866 5.05 -9.52 0.26
N SER A 867 4.79 -10.80 0.55
CA SER A 867 5.38 -11.93 -0.18
C SER A 867 4.49 -12.49 -1.28
N VAL A 868 3.32 -11.89 -1.50
CA VAL A 868 2.36 -12.36 -2.51
C VAL A 868 2.70 -11.73 -3.86
N MET A 869 2.98 -12.57 -4.85
CA MET A 869 3.39 -12.17 -6.19
C MET A 869 2.73 -13.03 -7.26
N ALA A 870 2.58 -12.49 -8.47
CA ALA A 870 2.22 -13.26 -9.65
C ALA A 870 3.43 -14.07 -10.14
N THR A 871 3.28 -15.38 -10.31
CA THR A 871 4.35 -16.27 -10.82
C THR A 871 4.23 -16.50 -12.32
N TYR A 872 5.28 -17.04 -12.94
CA TYR A 872 5.35 -17.27 -14.39
C TYR A 872 4.27 -18.21 -14.95
N ASP A 873 3.64 -19.02 -14.10
CA ASP A 873 2.50 -19.86 -14.48
C ASP A 873 1.15 -19.11 -14.46
N GLY A 874 1.16 -17.79 -14.21
CA GLY A 874 0.00 -16.92 -14.08
C GLY A 874 -0.75 -17.02 -12.75
N THR A 875 -0.29 -17.89 -11.83
CA THR A 875 -0.89 -18.03 -10.50
C THR A 875 -0.38 -16.98 -9.53
N VAL A 876 -1.11 -16.72 -8.46
CA VAL A 876 -0.68 -15.82 -7.38
C VAL A 876 -0.30 -16.65 -6.17
N ARG A 877 0.96 -16.57 -5.76
CA ARG A 877 1.52 -17.39 -4.68
C ARG A 877 2.18 -16.55 -3.61
N ASN A 878 2.25 -17.10 -2.39
CA ASN A 878 3.04 -16.52 -1.30
C ASN A 878 4.49 -17.08 -1.28
N SER A 879 5.30 -16.61 -0.34
CA SER A 879 6.69 -17.09 -0.16
C SER A 879 6.84 -18.60 0.14
N THR A 880 5.80 -19.28 0.61
CA THR A 880 5.83 -20.74 0.84
C THR A 880 5.37 -21.55 -0.37
N GLY A 881 4.99 -20.89 -1.47
CA GLY A 881 4.48 -21.52 -2.69
C GLY A 881 3.02 -21.93 -2.63
N GLN A 882 2.28 -21.51 -1.59
CA GLN A 882 0.83 -21.74 -1.52
C GLN A 882 0.11 -20.82 -2.52
N VAL A 883 -0.77 -21.41 -3.31
CA VAL A 883 -1.62 -20.68 -4.28
C VAL A 883 -2.72 -19.96 -3.52
N ILE A 884 -2.86 -18.65 -3.77
CA ILE A 884 -3.93 -17.80 -3.25
C ILE A 884 -5.02 -17.62 -4.32
N GLN A 885 -4.60 -17.34 -5.55
CA GLN A 885 -5.49 -17.26 -6.72
C GLN A 885 -4.87 -18.05 -7.88
N PHE A 886 -5.72 -18.72 -8.67
CA PHE A 886 -5.27 -19.43 -9.88
C PHE A 886 -4.91 -18.47 -11.01
N ARG A 887 -5.58 -17.32 -11.07
CA ARG A 887 -5.24 -16.19 -11.94
C ARG A 887 -5.37 -14.89 -11.14
N TYR A 888 -4.47 -13.96 -11.39
CA TYR A 888 -4.53 -12.64 -10.77
C TYR A 888 -5.88 -11.98 -11.07
N GLY A 889 -6.58 -11.46 -10.07
CA GLY A 889 -7.85 -10.77 -10.29
C GLY A 889 -8.99 -11.64 -10.86
N GLU A 890 -8.81 -12.98 -10.87
CA GLU A 890 -9.72 -13.94 -11.52
C GLU A 890 -9.84 -13.81 -13.06
N ASP A 891 -9.20 -12.79 -13.67
CA ASP A 891 -9.19 -12.50 -15.10
C ASP A 891 -7.76 -12.51 -15.71
N GLY A 892 -6.70 -12.48 -14.91
CA GLY A 892 -5.31 -12.45 -15.36
C GLY A 892 -4.85 -11.12 -15.96
N LEU A 893 -5.61 -10.04 -15.76
CA LEU A 893 -5.36 -8.74 -16.39
C LEU A 893 -4.75 -7.72 -15.42
N GLU A 894 -3.94 -6.80 -15.95
CA GLU A 894 -3.33 -5.71 -15.18
C GLU A 894 -4.33 -4.57 -14.93
N GLY A 895 -4.39 -4.07 -13.68
CA GLY A 895 -5.33 -3.00 -13.31
C GLY A 895 -5.07 -1.64 -13.97
N THR A 896 -3.95 -1.41 -14.67
CA THR A 896 -3.63 -0.14 -15.33
C THR A 896 -4.23 -0.02 -16.74
N THR A 897 -4.54 -1.12 -17.41
CA THR A 897 -4.95 -1.15 -18.83
C THR A 897 -6.45 -1.32 -19.03
N VAL A 898 -7.19 -1.59 -17.95
CA VAL A 898 -8.64 -1.79 -17.98
C VAL A 898 -9.41 -0.47 -17.93
N GLU A 899 -10.56 -0.40 -18.62
CA GLU A 899 -11.43 0.78 -18.65
C GLU A 899 -12.88 0.41 -18.29
N PHE A 900 -13.67 1.40 -17.87
CA PHE A 900 -15.11 1.21 -17.69
C PHE A 900 -15.82 1.13 -19.05
N GLN A 901 -16.54 0.04 -19.28
CA GLN A 901 -17.33 -0.23 -20.48
C GLN A 901 -18.76 -0.63 -20.09
N SER A 902 -19.69 -0.61 -21.05
CA SER A 902 -21.07 -1.01 -20.81
C SER A 902 -21.43 -2.24 -21.66
N LEU A 903 -21.99 -3.27 -21.02
CA LEU A 903 -22.52 -4.45 -21.69
C LEU A 903 -23.85 -4.11 -22.39
N PRO A 904 -23.91 -4.16 -23.74
CA PRO A 904 -25.10 -3.74 -24.49
C PRO A 904 -26.32 -4.66 -24.34
N THR A 905 -26.13 -5.93 -23.97
CA THR A 905 -27.16 -6.98 -23.98
C THR A 905 -27.97 -7.10 -22.69
N LEU A 906 -27.46 -6.56 -21.57
CA LEU A 906 -28.01 -6.80 -20.22
C LEU A 906 -29.34 -6.06 -19.98
N LYS A 907 -29.33 -4.73 -20.16
CA LYS A 907 -30.47 -3.82 -19.89
C LYS A 907 -31.67 -3.90 -20.85
N PRO A 908 -31.54 -4.09 -22.17
CA PRO A 908 -32.70 -3.99 -23.07
C PRO A 908 -33.77 -5.05 -22.75
N SER A 909 -35.04 -4.71 -23.03
CA SER A 909 -36.15 -5.66 -23.01
C SER A 909 -35.96 -6.74 -24.07
N ASN A 910 -36.64 -7.89 -23.96
CA ASN A 910 -36.51 -8.97 -24.94
C ASN A 910 -36.82 -8.52 -26.37
N LYS A 911 -37.85 -7.68 -26.55
CA LYS A 911 -38.21 -7.10 -27.84
C LYS A 911 -37.16 -6.11 -28.36
N ALA A 912 -36.60 -5.26 -27.49
CA ALA A 912 -35.53 -4.33 -27.88
C ALA A 912 -34.22 -5.06 -28.20
N PHE A 913 -33.94 -6.15 -27.50
CA PHE A 913 -32.79 -7.03 -27.73
C PHE A 913 -32.91 -7.73 -29.09
N GLU A 914 -34.03 -8.38 -29.39
CA GLU A 914 -34.24 -8.99 -30.71
C GLU A 914 -34.11 -7.97 -31.83
N LYS A 915 -34.75 -6.79 -31.68
CA LYS A 915 -34.66 -5.72 -32.68
C LYS A 915 -33.22 -5.26 -32.92
N ARG A 916 -32.37 -5.21 -31.88
CA ARG A 916 -31.02 -4.65 -31.98
C ARG A 916 -29.96 -5.66 -32.45
N PHE A 917 -30.13 -6.94 -32.13
CA PHE A 917 -29.08 -7.95 -32.35
C PHE A 917 -29.44 -9.02 -33.39
N LYS A 918 -30.72 -9.35 -33.59
CA LYS A 918 -31.12 -10.38 -34.56
C LYS A 918 -31.03 -9.85 -35.99
N PHE A 919 -30.18 -10.47 -36.80
CA PHE A 919 -30.00 -10.14 -38.21
C PHE A 919 -31.02 -10.91 -39.08
N ASP A 920 -31.74 -10.20 -39.94
CA ASP A 920 -32.75 -10.80 -40.83
C ASP A 920 -32.24 -10.76 -42.28
N ALA A 921 -31.78 -11.91 -42.77
CA ALA A 921 -31.26 -12.07 -44.12
C ALA A 921 -32.36 -12.32 -45.17
N THR A 922 -33.62 -12.48 -44.77
CA THR A 922 -34.72 -12.80 -45.71
C THR A 922 -35.23 -11.59 -46.48
N ASN A 923 -34.98 -10.38 -45.98
CA ASN A 923 -35.47 -9.15 -46.58
C ASN A 923 -34.45 -8.54 -47.55
N GLU A 924 -34.63 -8.80 -48.84
CA GLU A 924 -33.72 -8.34 -49.89
C GLU A 924 -33.60 -6.80 -49.97
N ARG A 925 -34.71 -6.07 -49.78
CA ARG A 925 -34.69 -4.58 -49.79
C ARG A 925 -33.85 -4.02 -48.65
N TYR A 926 -33.90 -4.69 -47.50
CA TYR A 926 -33.11 -4.35 -46.33
C TYR A 926 -31.62 -4.61 -46.58
N LEU A 927 -31.26 -5.75 -47.16
CA LEU A 927 -29.88 -6.10 -47.50
C LEU A 927 -29.27 -5.14 -48.53
N ARG A 928 -29.98 -4.80 -49.61
CA ARG A 928 -29.51 -3.84 -50.63
C ARG A 928 -29.32 -2.41 -50.10
N ARG A 929 -29.97 -2.04 -49.00
CA ARG A 929 -29.73 -0.76 -48.31
C ARG A 929 -28.42 -0.77 -47.52
N ILE A 930 -27.97 -1.96 -47.12
CA ILE A 930 -26.88 -2.12 -46.18
C ILE A 930 -25.57 -2.48 -46.89
N PHE A 931 -25.63 -3.41 -47.82
CA PHE A 931 -24.47 -4.01 -48.47
C PHE A 931 -24.39 -3.66 -49.94
N MET A 932 -23.17 -3.76 -50.49
CA MET A 932 -22.96 -3.73 -51.93
C MET A 932 -23.60 -4.94 -52.62
N GLU A 933 -23.93 -4.80 -53.91
CA GLU A 933 -24.69 -5.82 -54.65
C GLU A 933 -23.98 -7.19 -54.70
N GLU A 934 -22.65 -7.21 -54.74
CA GLU A 934 -21.84 -8.42 -54.70
C GLU A 934 -22.06 -9.24 -53.42
N VAL A 935 -22.03 -8.57 -52.26
CA VAL A 935 -22.25 -9.20 -50.95
C VAL A 935 -23.70 -9.66 -50.79
N VAL A 936 -24.67 -8.93 -51.36
CA VAL A 936 -26.08 -9.36 -51.34
C VAL A 936 -26.27 -10.67 -52.13
N ARG A 937 -25.60 -10.80 -53.29
CA ARG A 937 -25.63 -12.04 -54.08
C ARG A 937 -24.95 -13.20 -53.34
N GLU A 938 -23.86 -12.94 -52.62
CA GLU A 938 -23.19 -13.92 -51.78
C GLU A 938 -24.12 -14.45 -50.68
N ILE A 939 -24.81 -13.57 -49.95
CA ILE A 939 -25.71 -13.94 -48.86
C ILE A 939 -26.93 -14.73 -49.37
N LEU A 940 -27.54 -14.29 -50.47
CA LEU A 940 -28.71 -14.98 -51.05
C LEU A 940 -28.33 -16.28 -51.77
N GLY A 941 -27.09 -16.38 -52.24
CA GLY A 941 -26.56 -17.54 -52.95
C GLY A 941 -26.08 -18.68 -52.03
N ASP A 942 -25.74 -18.39 -50.77
CA ASP A 942 -25.27 -19.39 -49.81
C ASP A 942 -26.39 -19.88 -48.86
N PRO A 943 -26.87 -21.14 -49.00
CA PRO A 943 -27.87 -21.70 -48.09
C PRO A 943 -27.38 -21.85 -46.65
N LYS A 944 -26.06 -21.87 -46.40
CA LYS A 944 -25.47 -22.03 -45.06
C LYS A 944 -25.44 -20.74 -44.27
N ALA A 945 -25.50 -19.57 -44.92
CA ALA A 945 -25.43 -18.27 -44.28
C ALA A 945 -26.52 -18.06 -43.21
N ILE A 946 -27.75 -18.52 -43.49
CA ILE A 946 -28.88 -18.42 -42.56
C ILE A 946 -28.62 -19.24 -41.28
N GLY A 947 -28.02 -20.43 -41.42
CA GLY A 947 -27.66 -21.28 -40.27
C GLY A 947 -26.61 -20.65 -39.37
N GLU A 948 -25.63 -19.96 -39.94
CA GLU A 948 -24.61 -19.22 -39.18
C GLU A 948 -25.22 -18.03 -38.43
N PHE A 949 -26.09 -17.22 -39.05
CA PHE A 949 -26.75 -16.10 -38.35
C PHE A 949 -27.61 -16.55 -37.17
N GLU A 950 -28.30 -17.69 -37.29
CA GLU A 950 -29.08 -18.26 -36.18
C GLU A 950 -28.17 -18.77 -35.05
N LYS A 951 -27.00 -19.32 -35.39
CA LYS A 951 -25.98 -19.74 -34.42
C LYS A 951 -25.41 -18.54 -33.65
N GLU A 952 -25.12 -17.41 -34.31
CA GLU A 952 -24.72 -16.15 -33.66
C GLU A 952 -25.81 -15.68 -32.68
N TRP A 953 -27.07 -15.71 -33.13
CA TRP A 953 -28.22 -15.31 -32.32
C TRP A 953 -28.41 -16.16 -31.06
N GLU A 954 -28.37 -17.49 -31.19
CA GLU A 954 -28.48 -18.39 -30.03
C GLU A 954 -27.28 -18.24 -29.08
N THR A 955 -26.08 -17.95 -29.58
CA THR A 955 -24.91 -17.63 -28.75
C THR A 955 -25.15 -16.36 -27.93
N LEU A 956 -25.61 -15.27 -28.54
CA LEU A 956 -25.92 -14.01 -27.85
C LEU A 956 -27.02 -14.17 -26.80
N LYS A 957 -28.02 -15.01 -27.09
CA LYS A 957 -29.13 -15.31 -26.17
C LYS A 957 -28.65 -16.13 -24.96
N ALA A 958 -27.81 -17.14 -25.18
CA ALA A 958 -27.19 -17.92 -24.12
C ALA A 958 -26.29 -17.04 -23.23
N GLU A 959 -25.42 -16.23 -23.83
CA GLU A 959 -24.54 -15.32 -23.09
C GLU A 959 -25.33 -14.26 -22.31
N ARG A 960 -26.45 -13.76 -22.86
CA ARG A 960 -27.31 -12.80 -22.15
C ARG A 960 -27.94 -13.40 -20.89
N GLU A 961 -28.35 -14.66 -20.92
CA GLU A 961 -28.89 -15.34 -19.74
C GLU A 961 -27.81 -15.56 -18.69
N VAL A 962 -26.61 -15.97 -19.13
CA VAL A 962 -25.44 -16.07 -18.24
C VAL A 962 -25.11 -14.71 -17.61
N LEU A 963 -25.06 -13.63 -18.40
CA LEU A 963 -24.80 -12.28 -17.88
C LEU A 963 -25.85 -11.81 -16.85
N ARG A 964 -27.13 -12.17 -17.03
CA ARG A 964 -28.18 -11.85 -16.06
C ARG A 964 -28.07 -12.66 -14.77
N SER A 965 -27.57 -13.89 -14.87
CA SER A 965 -27.25 -14.69 -13.69
C SER A 965 -26.07 -14.11 -12.90
N ILE A 966 -25.05 -13.58 -13.59
CA ILE A 966 -23.89 -12.92 -13.00
C ILE A 966 -24.26 -11.55 -12.40
N PHE A 967 -25.08 -10.75 -13.11
CA PHE A 967 -25.49 -9.40 -12.72
C PHE A 967 -27.00 -9.31 -12.46
N PRO A 968 -27.50 -9.84 -11.31
CA PRO A 968 -28.94 -9.88 -11.03
C PRO A 968 -29.58 -8.50 -10.87
N THR A 969 -28.80 -7.48 -10.47
CA THR A 969 -29.26 -6.10 -10.33
C THR A 969 -29.39 -5.35 -11.65
N GLY A 970 -28.88 -5.91 -12.76
CA GLY A 970 -28.92 -5.28 -14.08
C GLY A 970 -27.93 -4.14 -14.29
N ASP A 971 -26.88 -4.01 -13.48
CA ASP A 971 -25.82 -3.02 -13.73
C ASP A 971 -25.02 -3.41 -14.97
N SER A 972 -25.04 -2.54 -15.98
CA SER A 972 -24.37 -2.79 -17.25
C SER A 972 -22.92 -2.33 -17.27
N LYS A 973 -22.50 -1.53 -16.27
CA LYS A 973 -21.18 -0.93 -16.25
C LYS A 973 -20.17 -1.91 -15.66
N VAL A 974 -19.21 -2.34 -16.49
CA VAL A 974 -18.17 -3.31 -16.14
C VAL A 974 -16.79 -2.72 -16.39
N VAL A 975 -15.76 -3.35 -15.86
CA VAL A 975 -14.36 -2.98 -16.07
C VAL A 975 -13.74 -4.05 -16.95
N LEU A 976 -13.30 -3.68 -18.16
CA LEU A 976 -12.75 -4.61 -19.14
C LEU A 976 -11.62 -3.93 -19.93
N PRO A 977 -10.63 -4.68 -20.43
CA PRO A 977 -9.57 -4.14 -21.28
C PRO A 977 -10.14 -3.74 -22.64
N CYS A 978 -9.36 -2.98 -23.43
CA CYS A 978 -9.69 -2.60 -24.81
C CYS A 978 -11.07 -1.91 -24.94
N ASN A 979 -11.10 -0.58 -24.94
CA ASN A 979 -12.35 0.15 -25.13
C ASN A 979 -12.89 0.01 -26.56
N LEU A 980 -13.78 -0.97 -26.77
CA LEU A 980 -14.23 -1.35 -28.11
C LEU A 980 -14.96 -0.21 -28.82
N GLN A 981 -15.76 0.58 -28.08
CA GLN A 981 -16.48 1.71 -28.67
C GLN A 981 -15.52 2.76 -29.23
N ARG A 982 -14.44 3.06 -28.50
CA ARG A 982 -13.41 4.00 -28.95
C ARG A 982 -12.62 3.45 -30.12
N MET A 983 -12.24 2.17 -30.07
CA MET A 983 -11.50 1.53 -31.16
C MET A 983 -12.29 1.48 -32.48
N ILE A 984 -13.60 1.20 -32.41
CA ILE A 984 -14.48 1.25 -33.57
C ILE A 984 -14.56 2.67 -34.14
N TRP A 985 -14.67 3.67 -33.27
CA TRP A 985 -14.69 5.06 -33.71
C TRP A 985 -13.36 5.49 -34.33
N ASN A 986 -12.22 5.04 -33.79
CA ASN A 986 -10.91 5.24 -34.39
C ASN A 986 -10.83 4.61 -35.78
N ALA A 987 -11.29 3.36 -35.94
CA ALA A 987 -11.34 2.69 -37.25
C ALA A 987 -12.17 3.48 -38.27
N GLN A 988 -13.36 3.98 -37.86
CA GLN A 988 -14.20 4.81 -38.74
C GLN A 988 -13.48 6.06 -39.22
N LYS A 989 -12.64 6.67 -38.38
CA LYS A 989 -11.93 7.91 -38.73
C LYS A 989 -10.67 7.65 -39.53
N ILE A 990 -9.91 6.61 -39.22
CA ILE A 990 -8.69 6.24 -39.95
C ILE A 990 -9.02 5.88 -41.41
N PHE A 991 -10.07 5.09 -41.62
CA PHE A 991 -10.48 4.63 -42.95
C PHE A 991 -11.53 5.51 -43.62
N HIS A 992 -11.85 6.67 -43.03
CA HIS A 992 -12.86 7.61 -43.54
C HIS A 992 -14.20 6.96 -43.91
N VAL A 993 -14.69 6.06 -43.04
CA VAL A 993 -15.92 5.29 -43.25
C VAL A 993 -17.12 6.23 -43.30
N ASN A 994 -17.84 6.21 -44.43
CA ASN A 994 -19.10 6.91 -44.57
C ASN A 994 -20.26 6.02 -44.11
N THR A 995 -20.89 6.37 -42.99
CA THR A 995 -21.99 5.59 -42.41
C THR A 995 -23.28 5.61 -43.25
N ARG A 996 -23.36 6.47 -44.27
CA ARG A 996 -24.50 6.56 -45.20
C ARG A 996 -24.35 5.67 -46.43
N SER A 997 -23.14 5.26 -46.80
CA SER A 997 -22.90 4.37 -47.94
C SER A 997 -23.09 2.90 -47.55
N PRO A 998 -23.45 2.02 -48.51
CA PRO A 998 -23.45 0.58 -48.28
C PRO A 998 -22.02 0.08 -48.01
N THR A 999 -21.89 -0.96 -47.18
CA THR A 999 -20.60 -1.58 -46.82
C THR A 999 -20.24 -2.74 -47.76
N ASP A 1000 -18.95 -2.91 -48.00
CA ASP A 1000 -18.31 -4.03 -48.70
C ASP A 1000 -18.06 -5.25 -47.79
N LEU A 1001 -18.21 -5.11 -46.48
CA LEU A 1001 -17.87 -6.14 -45.50
C LEU A 1001 -18.93 -7.25 -45.48
N SER A 1002 -18.52 -8.47 -45.86
CA SER A 1002 -19.37 -9.67 -45.78
C SER A 1002 -19.69 -10.04 -44.33
N PRO A 1003 -20.97 -10.22 -43.96
CA PRO A 1003 -21.42 -10.72 -42.66
C PRO A 1003 -20.72 -12.00 -42.18
N ILE A 1004 -20.49 -12.95 -43.09
CA ILE A 1004 -19.86 -14.24 -42.77
C ILE A 1004 -18.42 -14.02 -42.31
N ARG A 1005 -17.71 -13.07 -42.95
CA ARG A 1005 -16.35 -12.69 -42.56
C ARG A 1005 -16.30 -12.06 -41.17
N VAL A 1006 -17.31 -11.27 -40.79
CA VAL A 1006 -17.42 -10.71 -39.43
C VAL A 1006 -17.49 -11.84 -38.40
N MET A 1007 -18.37 -12.82 -38.61
CA MET A 1007 -18.51 -13.96 -37.71
C MET A 1007 -17.23 -14.78 -37.60
N GLN A 1008 -16.62 -15.15 -38.73
CA GLN A 1008 -15.36 -15.91 -38.74
C GLN A 1008 -14.22 -15.13 -38.09
N GLY A 1009 -14.15 -13.82 -38.31
CA GLY A 1009 -13.17 -12.93 -37.69
C GLY A 1009 -13.33 -12.89 -36.17
N VAL A 1010 -14.56 -12.75 -35.67
CA VAL A 1010 -14.85 -12.75 -34.22
C VAL A 1010 -14.56 -14.12 -33.60
N GLU A 1011 -14.99 -15.23 -34.20
CA GLU A 1011 -14.68 -16.58 -33.69
C GLU A 1011 -13.16 -16.84 -33.66
N THR A 1012 -12.43 -16.40 -34.68
CA THR A 1012 -10.97 -16.53 -34.74
C THR A 1012 -10.30 -15.67 -33.69
N LEU A 1013 -10.79 -14.44 -33.48
CA LEU A 1013 -10.30 -13.54 -32.45
C LEU A 1013 -10.47 -14.18 -31.07
N VAL A 1014 -11.67 -14.68 -30.73
CA VAL A 1014 -11.94 -15.31 -29.43
C VAL A 1014 -11.00 -16.48 -29.14
N LYS A 1015 -10.68 -17.30 -30.14
CA LYS A 1015 -9.71 -18.41 -29.98
C LYS A 1015 -8.28 -17.94 -29.69
N LYS A 1016 -7.90 -16.75 -30.15
CA LYS A 1016 -6.57 -16.14 -29.91
C LYS A 1016 -6.46 -15.46 -28.56
N LEU A 1017 -7.57 -15.17 -27.88
CA LEU A 1017 -7.58 -14.54 -26.56
C LEU A 1017 -7.25 -15.58 -25.48
N ILE A 1018 -5.95 -15.83 -25.30
CA ILE A 1018 -5.45 -16.84 -24.36
C ILE A 1018 -4.88 -16.14 -23.12
N ILE A 1019 -5.48 -16.42 -21.96
CA ILE A 1019 -4.98 -16.08 -20.62
C ILE A 1019 -4.36 -17.32 -19.95
N VAL A 1020 -4.98 -18.49 -20.16
CA VAL A 1020 -4.48 -19.76 -19.62
C VAL A 1020 -3.92 -20.59 -20.76
N PRO A 1021 -2.59 -20.63 -20.94
CA PRO A 1021 -1.99 -21.48 -21.96
C PRO A 1021 -2.11 -22.96 -21.56
N GLY A 1022 -2.56 -23.80 -22.48
CA GLY A 1022 -2.64 -25.25 -22.31
C GLY A 1022 -3.71 -25.89 -23.20
N GLU A 1023 -3.45 -27.12 -23.64
CA GLU A 1023 -4.38 -27.92 -24.46
C GLU A 1023 -5.20 -28.91 -23.62
N ASP A 1024 -4.87 -29.06 -22.34
CA ASP A 1024 -5.58 -29.95 -21.44
C ASP A 1024 -6.98 -29.41 -21.12
N ARG A 1025 -7.91 -30.33 -20.84
CA ARG A 1025 -9.32 -30.01 -20.59
C ARG A 1025 -9.51 -28.95 -19.49
N LEU A 1026 -8.67 -28.95 -18.46
CA LEU A 1026 -8.77 -28.01 -17.36
C LEU A 1026 -8.29 -26.61 -17.76
N SER A 1027 -7.17 -26.51 -18.47
CA SER A 1027 -6.67 -25.23 -18.98
C SER A 1027 -7.64 -24.58 -19.96
N VAL A 1028 -8.23 -25.35 -20.89
CA VAL A 1028 -9.24 -24.84 -21.82
C VAL A 1028 -10.44 -24.28 -21.06
N GLN A 1029 -10.98 -25.05 -20.10
CA GLN A 1029 -12.09 -24.59 -19.27
C GLN A 1029 -11.73 -23.36 -18.42
N ALA A 1030 -10.51 -23.29 -17.89
CA ALA A 1030 -10.03 -22.14 -17.14
C ALA A 1030 -9.89 -20.90 -18.02
N ASN A 1031 -9.44 -21.05 -19.28
CA ASN A 1031 -9.37 -19.95 -20.23
C ASN A 1031 -10.76 -19.43 -20.62
N ASP A 1032 -11.70 -20.34 -20.86
CA ASP A 1032 -13.09 -20.00 -21.17
C ASP A 1032 -13.74 -19.21 -20.02
N ASN A 1033 -13.48 -19.61 -18.78
CA ASN A 1033 -13.99 -18.92 -17.59
C ASN A 1033 -13.33 -17.54 -17.41
N ALA A 1034 -12.01 -17.43 -17.63
CA ALA A 1034 -11.29 -16.17 -17.48
C ALA A 1034 -11.69 -15.12 -18.53
N THR A 1035 -12.09 -15.56 -19.73
CA THR A 1035 -12.45 -14.67 -20.86
C THR A 1035 -13.95 -14.41 -21.00
N ILE A 1036 -14.82 -15.06 -20.21
CA ILE A 1036 -16.28 -15.08 -20.43
C ILE A 1036 -16.91 -13.68 -20.59
N LEU A 1037 -16.56 -12.73 -19.73
CA LEU A 1037 -17.11 -11.37 -19.76
C LEU A 1037 -16.63 -10.59 -20.97
N PHE A 1038 -15.36 -10.73 -21.33
CA PHE A 1038 -14.78 -10.04 -22.49
C PHE A 1038 -15.29 -10.63 -23.80
N ARG A 1039 -15.46 -11.96 -23.88
CA ARG A 1039 -16.09 -12.64 -25.01
C ARG A 1039 -17.54 -12.15 -25.22
N ALA A 1040 -18.33 -12.10 -24.15
CA ALA A 1040 -19.70 -11.60 -24.25
C ALA A 1040 -19.76 -10.12 -24.68
N LEU A 1041 -18.79 -9.30 -24.26
CA LEU A 1041 -18.65 -7.91 -24.74
C LEU A 1041 -18.29 -7.87 -26.24
N LEU A 1042 -17.36 -8.72 -26.70
CA LEU A 1042 -16.97 -8.80 -28.10
C LEU A 1042 -18.12 -9.24 -28.98
N HIS A 1043 -18.78 -10.35 -28.66
CA HIS A 1043 -19.93 -10.85 -29.41
C HIS A 1043 -21.05 -9.81 -29.47
N SER A 1044 -21.36 -9.16 -28.34
CA SER A 1044 -22.41 -8.14 -28.33
C SER A 1044 -22.04 -6.82 -29.02
N THR A 1045 -20.76 -6.50 -29.13
CA THR A 1045 -20.32 -5.27 -29.77
C THR A 1045 -20.11 -5.47 -31.26
N LEU A 1046 -19.40 -6.53 -31.64
CA LEU A 1046 -19.06 -6.86 -33.02
C LEU A 1046 -20.05 -7.82 -33.68
N CYS A 1047 -21.31 -7.85 -33.21
CA CYS A 1047 -22.31 -8.67 -33.88
C CYS A 1047 -22.58 -8.17 -35.29
N THR A 1048 -22.89 -9.12 -36.18
CA THR A 1048 -23.10 -8.89 -37.61
C THR A 1048 -24.01 -7.68 -37.87
N LYS A 1049 -25.15 -7.63 -37.20
CA LYS A 1049 -26.14 -6.56 -37.37
C LYS A 1049 -25.59 -5.18 -36.99
N ARG A 1050 -24.87 -5.06 -35.88
CA ARG A 1050 -24.35 -3.77 -35.41
C ARG A 1050 -23.20 -3.29 -36.26
N VAL A 1051 -22.31 -4.18 -36.67
CA VAL A 1051 -21.23 -3.87 -37.59
C VAL A 1051 -21.80 -3.38 -38.93
N ALA A 1052 -22.85 -4.04 -39.44
CA ALA A 1052 -23.47 -3.68 -40.70
C ALA A 1052 -24.36 -2.42 -40.63
N GLU A 1053 -25.16 -2.23 -39.57
CA GLU A 1053 -26.12 -1.12 -39.45
C GLU A 1053 -25.55 0.12 -38.76
N GLU A 1054 -24.95 -0.07 -37.58
CA GLU A 1054 -24.50 1.04 -36.70
C GLU A 1054 -23.13 1.55 -37.13
N PHE A 1055 -22.15 0.66 -37.35
CA PHE A 1055 -20.75 1.04 -37.54
C PHE A 1055 -20.31 1.18 -38.99
N ARG A 1056 -20.91 0.39 -39.89
CA ARG A 1056 -20.70 0.45 -41.35
C ARG A 1056 -19.23 0.25 -41.77
N LEU A 1057 -18.50 -0.56 -41.02
CA LEU A 1057 -17.06 -0.80 -41.26
C LEU A 1057 -16.81 -1.41 -42.65
N SER A 1058 -15.69 -1.08 -43.26
CA SER A 1058 -15.18 -1.76 -44.45
C SER A 1058 -14.39 -3.01 -44.08
N THR A 1059 -14.05 -3.84 -45.07
CA THR A 1059 -13.24 -5.05 -44.84
C THR A 1059 -11.89 -4.73 -44.22
N GLU A 1060 -11.17 -3.73 -44.74
CA GLU A 1060 -9.88 -3.29 -44.20
C GLU A 1060 -10.00 -2.73 -42.77
N ALA A 1061 -11.05 -1.93 -42.51
CA ALA A 1061 -11.28 -1.34 -41.20
C ALA A 1061 -11.58 -2.40 -40.13
N PHE A 1062 -12.31 -3.45 -40.52
CA PHE A 1062 -12.62 -4.58 -39.64
C PHE A 1062 -11.39 -5.42 -39.33
N ASP A 1063 -10.58 -5.77 -40.34
CA ASP A 1063 -9.35 -6.54 -40.15
C ASP A 1063 -8.35 -5.79 -39.26
N TRP A 1064 -8.22 -4.46 -39.44
CA TRP A 1064 -7.43 -3.60 -38.57
C TRP A 1064 -7.94 -3.63 -37.13
N LEU A 1065 -9.26 -3.51 -36.94
CA LEU A 1065 -9.88 -3.51 -35.61
C LEU A 1065 -9.64 -4.83 -34.87
N VAL A 1066 -9.79 -5.97 -35.54
CA VAL A 1066 -9.54 -7.30 -34.96
C VAL A 1066 -8.07 -7.45 -34.54
N GLY A 1067 -7.13 -7.02 -35.39
CA GLY A 1067 -5.70 -7.06 -35.08
C GLY A 1067 -5.31 -6.16 -33.89
N GLU A 1068 -5.90 -4.97 -33.79
CA GLU A 1068 -5.66 -4.05 -32.67
C GLU A 1068 -6.25 -4.60 -31.36
N ILE A 1069 -7.44 -5.21 -31.39
CA ILE A 1069 -8.02 -5.84 -30.18
C ILE A 1069 -7.12 -6.97 -29.67
N GLU A 1070 -6.64 -7.84 -30.57
CA GLU A 1070 -5.71 -8.93 -30.22
C GLU A 1070 -4.45 -8.38 -29.52
N THR A 1071 -3.82 -7.38 -30.14
CA THR A 1071 -2.56 -6.79 -29.64
C THR A 1071 -2.76 -6.11 -28.29
N ARG A 1072 -3.83 -5.33 -28.12
CA ARG A 1072 -4.13 -4.61 -26.88
C ARG A 1072 -4.52 -5.55 -25.75
N PHE A 1073 -5.21 -6.64 -26.05
CA PHE A 1073 -5.57 -7.64 -25.05
C PHE A 1073 -4.33 -8.38 -24.53
N GLN A 1074 -3.40 -8.74 -25.40
CA GLN A 1074 -2.13 -9.36 -24.98
C GLN A 1074 -1.29 -8.41 -24.12
N GLN A 1075 -1.25 -7.11 -24.45
CA GLN A 1075 -0.58 -6.09 -23.64
C GLN A 1075 -1.24 -5.87 -22.26
N ALA A 1076 -2.53 -6.18 -22.12
CA ALA A 1076 -3.27 -6.00 -20.88
C ALA A 1076 -3.03 -7.11 -19.84
N GLN A 1077 -2.30 -8.18 -20.18
CA GLN A 1077 -2.04 -9.28 -19.25
C GLN A 1077 -1.06 -8.88 -18.14
N VAL A 1078 -1.30 -9.42 -16.95
CA VAL A 1078 -0.42 -9.21 -15.80
C VAL A 1078 0.99 -9.74 -16.07
N GLN A 1079 2.01 -8.96 -15.69
CA GLN A 1079 3.40 -9.38 -15.86
C GLN A 1079 3.84 -10.29 -14.70
N PRO A 1080 4.43 -11.47 -14.98
CA PRO A 1080 5.02 -12.31 -13.94
C PRO A 1080 6.11 -11.57 -13.14
N GLY A 1081 6.12 -11.80 -11.83
CA GLY A 1081 7.01 -11.10 -10.90
C GLY A 1081 6.39 -9.83 -10.30
N GLU A 1082 5.17 -9.45 -10.70
CA GLU A 1082 4.48 -8.33 -10.07
C GLU A 1082 4.14 -8.63 -8.61
N MET A 1083 4.50 -7.69 -7.71
CA MET A 1083 4.27 -7.79 -6.27
C MET A 1083 2.82 -7.39 -5.90
N VAL A 1084 1.86 -8.16 -6.42
CA VAL A 1084 0.41 -7.88 -6.35
C VAL A 1084 -0.10 -7.71 -4.92
N GLY A 1085 0.47 -8.42 -3.94
CA GLY A 1085 0.04 -8.28 -2.54
C GLY A 1085 0.42 -6.96 -1.90
N ALA A 1086 1.62 -6.45 -2.19
CA ALA A 1086 2.04 -5.14 -1.72
C ALA A 1086 1.23 -4.04 -2.40
N LEU A 1087 0.95 -4.19 -3.70
CA LEU A 1087 0.11 -3.28 -4.48
C LEU A 1087 -1.33 -3.22 -3.94
N ALA A 1088 -1.93 -4.38 -3.67
CA ALA A 1088 -3.28 -4.48 -3.10
C ALA A 1088 -3.35 -3.88 -1.69
N ALA A 1089 -2.34 -4.15 -0.85
CA ALA A 1089 -2.25 -3.55 0.49
C ALA A 1089 -2.23 -2.01 0.41
N GLN A 1090 -1.42 -1.47 -0.49
CA GLN A 1090 -1.30 -0.03 -0.69
C GLN A 1090 -2.58 0.59 -1.22
N SER A 1091 -3.18 -0.05 -2.23
CA SER A 1091 -4.41 0.38 -2.89
C SER A 1091 -5.60 0.43 -1.94
N LEU A 1092 -5.62 -0.42 -0.90
CA LEU A 1092 -6.65 -0.41 0.13
C LEU A 1092 -6.40 0.62 1.23
N GLY A 1093 -5.16 0.80 1.69
CA GLY A 1093 -4.91 1.66 2.86
C GLY A 1093 -4.58 3.13 2.54
N GLU A 1094 -4.19 3.48 1.33
CA GLU A 1094 -4.12 4.90 0.91
C GLU A 1094 -5.51 5.57 0.98
N PRO A 1095 -6.61 5.01 0.42
CA PRO A 1095 -7.94 5.59 0.56
C PRO A 1095 -8.44 5.62 2.00
N ALA A 1096 -8.05 4.63 2.81
CA ALA A 1096 -8.38 4.63 4.23
C ALA A 1096 -7.79 5.84 4.97
N THR A 1097 -6.60 6.26 4.56
CA THR A 1097 -5.96 7.49 5.08
C THR A 1097 -6.65 8.74 4.51
N GLN A 1098 -7.02 8.75 3.23
CA GLN A 1098 -7.76 9.89 2.64
C GLN A 1098 -9.16 10.06 3.24
N MET A 1099 -9.86 8.97 3.58
CA MET A 1099 -11.14 9.05 4.30
C MET A 1099 -11.00 9.79 5.62
N THR A 1100 -9.84 9.67 6.27
CA THR A 1100 -9.52 10.42 7.49
C THR A 1100 -9.25 11.89 7.17
N LEU A 1101 -8.37 12.18 6.22
CA LEU A 1101 -8.00 13.57 5.89
C LEU A 1101 -9.19 14.38 5.39
N ASN A 1102 -10.10 13.76 4.63
CA ASN A 1102 -11.32 14.40 4.17
C ASN A 1102 -12.31 14.73 5.30
N THR A 1103 -12.22 14.10 6.48
CA THR A 1103 -13.04 14.54 7.63
C THR A 1103 -12.70 15.96 8.08
N PHE A 1104 -11.48 16.45 7.81
CA PHE A 1104 -11.11 17.85 8.07
C PHE A 1104 -11.94 18.85 7.23
N HIS A 1105 -12.14 18.55 5.95
CA HIS A 1105 -12.89 19.41 5.03
C HIS A 1105 -14.41 19.35 5.20
N TYR A 1106 -14.91 18.34 5.92
CA TYR A 1106 -16.33 18.14 6.20
C TYR A 1106 -16.68 18.22 7.71
N ALA A 1107 -15.74 18.66 8.55
CA ALA A 1107 -15.94 18.78 9.99
C ALA A 1107 -17.15 19.67 10.30
N GLY A 1108 -18.05 19.19 11.17
CA GLY A 1108 -19.27 19.88 11.56
C GLY A 1108 -20.49 19.65 10.66
N VAL A 1109 -20.37 18.99 9.48
CA VAL A 1109 -21.50 18.77 8.56
C VAL A 1109 -22.09 17.36 8.71
N SER A 1110 -23.38 17.25 9.09
CA SER A 1110 -24.08 15.99 9.39
C SER A 1110 -24.33 15.05 8.18
N ALA A 1111 -24.08 15.51 6.95
CA ALA A 1111 -24.55 14.84 5.73
C ALA A 1111 -23.80 13.54 5.35
N LYS A 1112 -22.65 13.21 5.96
CA LYS A 1112 -21.93 11.95 5.70
C LYS A 1112 -21.27 11.39 6.97
N ASN A 1113 -21.69 10.19 7.38
CA ASN A 1113 -21.08 9.41 8.48
C ASN A 1113 -19.71 8.81 8.08
N VAL A 1114 -18.79 9.63 7.58
CA VAL A 1114 -17.40 9.24 7.22
C VAL A 1114 -16.64 8.72 8.44
N THR A 1115 -17.07 9.10 9.65
CA THR A 1115 -16.50 8.69 10.96
C THR A 1115 -16.59 7.19 11.26
N LEU A 1116 -17.46 6.43 10.58
CA LEU A 1116 -17.58 4.98 10.76
C LEU A 1116 -16.56 4.16 9.97
N GLY A 1117 -15.92 4.73 8.93
CA GLY A 1117 -15.13 3.98 7.95
C GLY A 1117 -13.89 3.28 8.53
N VAL A 1118 -12.98 4.02 9.17
CA VAL A 1118 -11.73 3.47 9.72
C VAL A 1118 -11.98 2.52 10.91
N PRO A 1119 -12.86 2.84 11.88
CA PRO A 1119 -13.22 1.90 12.94
C PRO A 1119 -13.80 0.60 12.39
N ARG A 1120 -14.66 0.66 11.36
CA ARG A 1120 -15.21 -0.54 10.72
C ARG A 1120 -14.13 -1.36 10.02
N LEU A 1121 -13.23 -0.71 9.28
CA LEU A 1121 -12.10 -1.38 8.64
C LEU A 1121 -11.22 -2.11 9.67
N LYS A 1122 -10.98 -1.50 10.83
CA LYS A 1122 -10.26 -2.11 11.96
C LYS A 1122 -10.99 -3.34 12.51
N GLU A 1123 -12.32 -3.30 12.63
CA GLU A 1123 -13.11 -4.45 13.06
C GLU A 1123 -13.02 -5.61 12.08
N ILE A 1124 -13.13 -5.33 10.77
CA ILE A 1124 -13.05 -6.33 9.70
C ILE A 1124 -11.66 -6.98 9.69
N ILE A 1125 -10.58 -6.17 9.66
CA ILE A 1125 -9.20 -6.68 9.63
C ILE A 1125 -8.84 -7.46 10.90
N ASN A 1126 -9.41 -7.09 12.05
CA ASN A 1126 -9.17 -7.82 13.30
C ASN A 1126 -10.06 -9.05 13.47
N ILE A 1127 -11.07 -9.23 12.61
CA ILE A 1127 -12.09 -10.27 12.74
C ILE A 1127 -12.68 -10.21 14.16
N SER A 1128 -13.16 -9.03 14.55
CA SER A 1128 -13.70 -8.81 15.91
C SER A 1128 -14.92 -9.69 16.13
N LYS A 1129 -14.89 -10.51 17.20
CA LYS A 1129 -16.04 -11.33 17.61
C LYS A 1129 -17.25 -10.51 18.07
N LYS A 1130 -17.02 -9.27 18.51
CA LYS A 1130 -18.06 -8.34 18.98
C LYS A 1130 -17.89 -7.04 18.20
N PRO A 1131 -18.39 -6.94 16.95
CA PRO A 1131 -18.40 -5.69 16.21
C PRO A 1131 -19.36 -4.70 16.90
N LYS A 1132 -19.10 -3.39 16.76
CA LYS A 1132 -19.93 -2.36 17.43
C LYS A 1132 -21.37 -2.36 16.94
N ASN A 1133 -21.56 -2.52 15.63
CA ASN A 1133 -22.88 -2.54 15.01
C ASN A 1133 -23.08 -3.87 14.28
N THR A 1134 -24.03 -4.67 14.75
CA THR A 1134 -24.53 -5.88 14.08
C THR A 1134 -25.87 -5.58 13.44
N PHE A 1135 -25.95 -5.70 12.12
CA PHE A 1135 -27.18 -5.55 11.35
C PHE A 1135 -27.51 -6.88 10.67
N SER A 1136 -28.79 -7.14 10.45
CA SER A 1136 -29.31 -8.27 9.68
C SER A 1136 -30.35 -7.73 8.71
N ASP A 1137 -30.10 -7.88 7.42
CA ASP A 1137 -31.06 -7.54 6.36
C ASP A 1137 -31.84 -8.81 6.00
N CYS A 1138 -33.09 -8.90 6.48
CA CYS A 1138 -33.97 -10.02 6.17
C CYS A 1138 -34.81 -9.68 4.94
N PHE A 1139 -34.53 -10.33 3.81
CA PHE A 1139 -35.37 -10.23 2.62
C PHE A 1139 -36.60 -11.14 2.78
N LEU A 1140 -37.79 -10.62 2.50
CA LEU A 1140 -39.04 -11.38 2.55
C LEU A 1140 -39.23 -12.20 1.28
N ASP A 1141 -39.85 -13.37 1.41
CA ASP A 1141 -40.27 -14.16 0.25
C ASP A 1141 -41.33 -13.40 -0.56
N TRP A 1142 -41.18 -13.45 -1.89
CA TRP A 1142 -41.99 -12.66 -2.83
C TRP A 1142 -43.50 -12.90 -2.68
N CYS A 1143 -43.92 -14.09 -2.23
CA CYS A 1143 -45.33 -14.42 -1.98
C CYS A 1143 -45.93 -13.69 -0.77
N CYS A 1144 -45.14 -13.37 0.26
CA CYS A 1144 -45.63 -12.65 1.45
C CYS A 1144 -45.89 -11.16 1.17
N CYS A 1145 -45.21 -10.56 0.18
CA CYS A 1145 -45.38 -9.13 -0.15
C CYS A 1145 -46.63 -8.80 -0.97
N LYS A 1146 -47.28 -9.78 -1.62
CA LYS A 1146 -48.55 -9.55 -2.34
C LYS A 1146 -49.80 -9.66 -1.46
N GLY A 1147 -49.65 -10.10 -0.21
CA GLY A 1147 -50.72 -10.25 0.77
C GLY A 1147 -50.78 -9.16 1.85
N CYS A 1148 -49.96 -8.09 1.73
CA CYS A 1148 -50.01 -6.91 2.59
C CYS A 1148 -50.45 -5.67 1.82
#